data_AF-A0A437AF91-F1
#
_entry.id   AF-A0A437AF91-F1
#
_cell.length_a   1.000
_cell.length_b   1.000
_cell.length_c   1.000
_cell.angle_alpha   90.00
_cell.angle_beta   90.00
_cell.angle_gamma   90.00
#
_symmetry.space_group_name_H-M   'P 1'
#
loop_
_entity.id
_entity.type
_entity.pdbx_description
1 polymer ?
#
loop_
_entity_poly.entity_id
_entity_poly.type
_entity_poly.pdbx_seq_one_letter_code
_entity_poly.pdbx_strand_id
1 'polypeptide(L)'
;MTRTSFLAQTVVSVLSLNGVVHAMDSEADWAFAANHLAKRAIAIPSPIQKGQPANCILWKYVESTDNCNTIVKMHKENGLTGAKFLELNPALGNDCGNLKKNFYVCVQTGTAAGAAKTPAAKTTATTAKTTATTSAKETKTTATTSAKETKTTATTSAKETESTATTSAEETETTATTSAKETETTATTSAKETKTAAPAEPPAEEEETEDEDDRHADNPPAVKLTTKNPEAPTKLEENEDDQYVVLGAGDTNLSPRFCAPRRNIVNLQKELPDTFNLLVLALDKMMKTPDTDALSYFQMSGVHGAPFISWPKPGEKGNSGLGYCSHNSVIFATWHRPYIMAYEQALYRHARDIVRRLFTKPEVQKKYIAALQQLRWPYWDWADRINQSNMPKVTMDAKITVMGPDGQGGERKVTIANPFYSYVFKGPENTIFKKGFIGLNATSRRPEISSSSVSVNEAADNAMQSNYITRRKQTYNALTSTTTFNYFANSLEKLHNDVHMQVGGNGIMGVIPYAAFDPVFWLHHNNIDRMLAIWQAANPGKYLTPDTAVPSFMRAVSPDDKDDLNTPLYPWKHPNGKWWTSNDVKDVTTIWSYGYGYPEVPCYFQGDTNTLDDFATEAINNAYSDTNTPKIKGRAAVKQATTAGQNVTEWDINIIVDQAELYSTFSIYVFLGNPPADPKKWDMSSQKVSTMTLLGNPDVPKMSKLEGMTIPLGPLLSQKGVKGTEKEIQDYLAKYLVWTCLSVTEEGGTKPYDVKLMKSLKVAVTSRSVIMPTNMKAKPRVGKAKIQTAATKDKAKSGGASTLAELAHTKLKGGAEAHLRQDVLPDIQNTTVTGGKF
;
A
#
# COMPACT_ATOMS: atom_id res chain seq x y z
N MET A 1 -26.96 -27.22 -46.60
CA MET A 1 -25.87 -26.87 -45.66
C MET A 1 -25.51 -25.41 -45.87
N THR A 2 -25.53 -24.59 -44.82
CA THR A 2 -25.45 -23.11 -44.91
C THR A 2 -24.27 -22.55 -44.10
N ARG A 3 -23.87 -21.30 -44.41
CA ARG A 3 -22.60 -20.67 -43.98
C ARG A 3 -22.39 -20.50 -42.47
N THR A 4 -23.39 -20.75 -41.62
CA THR A 4 -23.29 -20.60 -40.16
C THR A 4 -22.34 -21.60 -39.50
N SER A 5 -22.10 -22.77 -40.10
CA SER A 5 -21.30 -23.84 -39.50
C SER A 5 -19.82 -23.50 -39.29
N PHE A 6 -19.23 -22.56 -40.05
CA PHE A 6 -17.78 -22.33 -40.05
C PHE A 6 -17.32 -21.20 -39.12
N LEU A 7 -18.19 -20.23 -38.81
CA LEU A 7 -17.85 -19.16 -37.86
C LEU A 7 -17.76 -19.68 -36.41
N ALA A 8 -18.63 -20.63 -36.04
CA ALA A 8 -18.70 -21.17 -34.69
C ALA A 8 -17.38 -21.83 -34.25
N GLN A 9 -16.78 -22.69 -35.08
CA GLN A 9 -15.54 -23.38 -34.74
C GLN A 9 -14.32 -22.45 -34.63
N THR A 10 -14.26 -21.37 -35.40
CA THR A 10 -13.19 -20.37 -35.29
C THR A 10 -13.32 -19.55 -34.00
N VAL A 11 -14.55 -19.16 -33.61
CA VAL A 11 -14.79 -18.41 -32.37
C VAL A 11 -14.54 -19.28 -31.12
N VAL A 12 -14.98 -20.54 -31.13
CA VAL A 12 -14.71 -21.50 -30.05
C VAL A 12 -13.20 -21.68 -29.82
N SER A 13 -12.41 -21.73 -30.90
CA SER A 13 -10.94 -21.85 -30.82
C SER A 13 -10.23 -20.62 -30.22
N VAL A 14 -10.84 -19.43 -30.30
CA VAL A 14 -10.28 -18.19 -29.72
C VAL A 14 -10.73 -18.01 -28.25
N LEU A 15 -11.92 -18.49 -27.90
CA LEU A 15 -12.43 -18.43 -26.53
C LEU A 15 -11.81 -19.52 -25.62
N SER A 16 -11.52 -20.72 -26.15
CA SER A 16 -10.83 -21.77 -25.39
C SER A 16 -9.38 -21.40 -25.01
N LEU A 17 -8.75 -20.48 -25.74
CA LEU A 17 -7.45 -19.89 -25.39
C LEU A 17 -7.51 -18.82 -24.27
N ASN A 18 -8.70 -18.36 -23.87
CA ASN A 18 -8.88 -17.31 -22.87
C ASN A 18 -9.74 -17.72 -21.66
N GLY A 19 -10.19 -18.98 -21.59
CA GLY A 19 -10.72 -19.60 -20.37
C GLY A 19 -12.08 -19.11 -19.84
N VAL A 20 -12.78 -18.22 -20.56
CA VAL A 20 -14.09 -17.69 -20.13
C VAL A 20 -15.24 -18.46 -20.79
N VAL A 21 -15.89 -19.34 -20.02
CA VAL A 21 -17.22 -19.88 -20.34
C VAL A 21 -18.03 -20.09 -19.05
N HIS A 22 -19.14 -19.37 -18.90
CA HIS A 22 -20.47 -19.91 -18.52
C HIS A 22 -21.54 -18.80 -18.59
N ALA A 23 -22.75 -19.17 -19.03
CA ALA A 23 -24.03 -18.44 -18.97
C ALA A 23 -24.05 -16.95 -19.43
N MET A 24 -24.58 -16.73 -20.63
CA MET A 24 -25.14 -15.44 -21.09
C MET A 24 -26.38 -15.77 -21.93
N ASP A 25 -27.55 -15.63 -21.32
CA ASP A 25 -28.77 -16.33 -21.75
C ASP A 25 -29.79 -15.45 -22.48
N SER A 26 -29.40 -14.25 -22.96
CA SER A 26 -30.28 -13.38 -23.76
C SER A 26 -29.63 -12.84 -25.03
N GLU A 27 -30.47 -12.62 -26.05
CA GLU A 27 -30.09 -12.02 -27.34
C GLU A 27 -29.70 -10.52 -27.17
N ALA A 28 -30.15 -9.88 -26.10
CA ALA A 28 -29.78 -8.50 -25.74
C ALA A 28 -28.34 -8.40 -25.24
N ASP A 29 -27.84 -9.39 -24.50
CA ASP A 29 -26.44 -9.44 -24.03
C ASP A 29 -25.47 -9.54 -25.21
N TRP A 30 -25.81 -10.38 -26.21
CA TRP A 30 -25.06 -10.48 -27.46
C TRP A 30 -25.06 -9.16 -28.25
N ALA A 31 -26.20 -8.47 -28.34
CA ALA A 31 -26.28 -7.16 -28.99
C ALA A 31 -25.46 -6.08 -28.25
N PHE A 32 -25.48 -6.08 -26.92
CA PHE A 32 -24.70 -5.15 -26.08
C PHE A 32 -23.19 -5.42 -26.23
N ALA A 33 -22.75 -6.67 -26.12
CA ALA A 33 -21.36 -7.08 -26.28
C ALA A 33 -20.82 -6.76 -27.69
N ALA A 34 -21.59 -7.05 -28.75
CA ALA A 34 -21.21 -6.73 -30.13
C ALA A 34 -21.02 -5.22 -30.35
N ASN A 35 -21.93 -4.39 -29.83
CA ASN A 35 -21.87 -2.93 -29.98
C ASN A 35 -20.72 -2.30 -29.16
N HIS A 36 -20.36 -2.88 -28.01
CA HIS A 36 -19.20 -2.47 -27.22
C HIS A 36 -17.85 -2.88 -27.83
N LEU A 37 -17.77 -4.06 -28.46
CA LEU A 37 -16.55 -4.53 -29.12
C LEU A 37 -16.28 -3.80 -30.45
N ALA A 38 -17.32 -3.48 -31.21
CA ALA A 38 -17.21 -2.81 -32.52
C ALA A 38 -16.67 -1.36 -32.49
N LYS A 39 -16.50 -0.74 -31.31
CA LYS A 39 -16.05 0.65 -31.16
C LYS A 39 -14.63 0.83 -30.60
N ARG A 40 -13.85 -0.24 -30.46
CA ARG A 40 -12.39 -0.10 -30.24
C ARG A 40 -11.70 0.20 -31.56
N ALA A 41 -11.50 1.49 -31.84
CA ALA A 41 -10.54 1.90 -32.86
C ALA A 41 -9.15 1.33 -32.50
N ILE A 42 -8.60 0.47 -33.35
CA ILE A 42 -7.23 -0.01 -33.21
C ILE A 42 -6.32 1.20 -33.39
N ALA A 43 -5.69 1.63 -32.30
CA ALA A 43 -4.80 2.78 -32.33
C ALA A 43 -3.66 2.51 -33.31
N ILE A 44 -3.57 3.33 -34.36
CA ILE A 44 -2.49 3.25 -35.35
C ILE A 44 -1.18 3.47 -34.58
N PRO A 45 -0.25 2.49 -34.57
CA PRO A 45 0.98 2.61 -33.81
C PRO A 45 1.89 3.68 -34.42
N SER A 46 2.85 4.17 -33.64
CA SER A 46 3.77 5.22 -34.07
C SER A 46 5.20 4.86 -33.67
N PRO A 47 6.21 5.07 -34.55
CA PRO A 47 6.09 5.65 -35.88
C PRO A 47 5.69 4.62 -36.95
N ILE A 48 4.90 5.07 -37.94
CA ILE A 48 4.64 4.36 -39.20
C ILE A 48 5.26 5.12 -40.37
N GLN A 49 5.51 4.43 -41.49
CA GLN A 49 5.86 5.10 -42.75
C GLN A 49 4.58 5.71 -43.38
N LYS A 50 4.68 6.30 -44.58
CA LYS A 50 3.54 6.93 -45.26
C LYS A 50 2.89 5.96 -46.25
N GLY A 51 1.56 5.93 -46.28
CA GLY A 51 0.78 5.20 -47.30
C GLY A 51 0.16 3.89 -46.84
N GLN A 52 0.39 3.47 -45.59
CA GLN A 52 -0.28 2.31 -44.99
C GLN A 52 -1.81 2.49 -44.97
N PRO A 53 -2.60 1.42 -45.20
CA PRO A 53 -4.04 1.51 -45.34
C PRO A 53 -4.76 1.72 -44.00
N ALA A 54 -5.80 2.55 -44.01
CA ALA A 54 -6.54 2.93 -42.80
C ALA A 54 -7.33 1.78 -42.15
N ASN A 55 -7.58 0.67 -42.88
CA ASN A 55 -8.18 -0.56 -42.36
C ASN A 55 -7.13 -1.62 -41.96
N CYS A 56 -5.88 -1.23 -41.69
CA CYS A 56 -4.87 -2.14 -41.16
C CYS A 56 -5.20 -2.55 -39.71
N ILE A 57 -5.39 -3.85 -39.49
CA ILE A 57 -5.76 -4.44 -38.20
C ILE A 57 -4.61 -5.14 -37.49
N LEU A 58 -3.53 -5.49 -38.21
CA LEU A 58 -2.34 -6.11 -37.63
C LEU A 58 -1.06 -5.42 -38.14
N TRP A 59 -0.19 -5.08 -37.20
CA TRP A 59 1.03 -4.31 -37.42
C TRP A 59 2.23 -5.07 -36.87
N LYS A 60 3.30 -5.24 -37.67
CA LYS A 60 4.60 -5.74 -37.19
C LYS A 60 5.51 -4.54 -36.92
N TYR A 61 6.16 -4.54 -35.76
CA TYR A 61 7.28 -3.65 -35.47
C TYR A 61 8.53 -4.19 -36.18
N VAL A 62 9.28 -3.36 -36.92
CA VAL A 62 10.48 -3.78 -37.63
C VAL A 62 11.66 -3.78 -36.66
N GLU A 63 12.13 -4.96 -36.27
CA GLU A 63 13.24 -5.13 -35.31
C GLU A 63 14.61 -5.03 -36.00
N SER A 64 15.69 -5.03 -35.22
CA SER A 64 17.05 -4.81 -35.75
C SER A 64 17.53 -5.92 -36.71
N THR A 65 16.97 -7.12 -36.58
CA THR A 65 17.23 -8.33 -37.38
C THR A 65 16.23 -8.53 -38.53
N ASP A 66 15.16 -7.75 -38.59
CA ASP A 66 14.11 -7.94 -39.59
C ASP A 66 14.50 -7.45 -40.99
N ASN A 67 13.95 -8.15 -41.98
CA ASN A 67 13.88 -7.71 -43.37
C ASN A 67 12.53 -8.16 -43.96
N CYS A 68 12.20 -7.70 -45.18
CA CYS A 68 10.90 -7.98 -45.77
C CYS A 68 10.63 -9.47 -45.98
N ASN A 69 11.66 -10.29 -46.22
CA ASN A 69 11.51 -11.74 -46.37
C ASN A 69 11.27 -12.44 -45.01
N THR A 70 11.84 -11.95 -43.89
CA THR A 70 11.50 -12.49 -42.56
C THR A 70 10.08 -12.11 -42.17
N ILE A 71 9.68 -10.85 -42.37
CA ILE A 71 8.32 -10.36 -42.04
C ILE A 71 7.26 -11.11 -42.87
N VAL A 72 7.45 -11.25 -44.18
CA VAL A 72 6.54 -12.01 -45.05
C VAL A 72 6.50 -13.49 -44.66
N LYS A 73 7.64 -14.10 -44.27
CA LYS A 73 7.65 -15.49 -43.79
C LYS A 73 6.90 -15.65 -42.46
N MET A 74 7.08 -14.73 -41.51
CA MET A 74 6.42 -14.77 -40.19
C MET A 74 4.89 -14.60 -40.27
N HIS A 75 4.38 -13.86 -41.26
CA HIS A 75 2.94 -13.61 -41.43
C HIS A 75 2.32 -14.34 -42.63
N LYS A 76 3.03 -15.33 -43.20
CA LYS A 76 2.56 -16.13 -44.33
C LYS A 76 1.24 -16.85 -44.03
N GLU A 77 1.04 -17.29 -42.79
CA GLU A 77 -0.18 -17.98 -42.33
C GLU A 77 -1.41 -17.07 -42.34
N ASN A 78 -1.21 -15.75 -42.24
CA ASN A 78 -2.26 -14.74 -42.37
C ASN A 78 -2.48 -14.32 -43.85
N GLY A 79 -1.92 -15.07 -44.81
CA GLY A 79 -2.03 -14.81 -46.25
C GLY A 79 -1.10 -13.73 -46.79
N LEU A 80 -0.10 -13.27 -46.02
CA LEU A 80 0.81 -12.22 -46.47
C LEU A 80 1.80 -12.76 -47.51
N THR A 81 1.84 -12.11 -48.68
CA THR A 81 2.85 -12.34 -49.74
C THR A 81 3.76 -11.13 -49.87
N GLY A 82 4.91 -11.27 -50.53
CA GLY A 82 5.82 -10.14 -50.78
C GLY A 82 5.14 -8.98 -51.53
N ALA A 83 4.43 -9.30 -52.62
CA ALA A 83 3.65 -8.31 -53.37
C ALA A 83 2.58 -7.63 -52.49
N LYS A 84 1.84 -8.39 -51.67
CA LYS A 84 0.83 -7.82 -50.77
C LYS A 84 1.45 -6.97 -49.66
N PHE A 85 2.61 -7.36 -49.12
CA PHE A 85 3.31 -6.59 -48.11
C PHE A 85 3.80 -5.23 -48.63
N LEU A 86 4.25 -5.16 -49.89
CA LEU A 86 4.57 -3.89 -50.55
C LEU A 86 3.31 -3.05 -50.83
N GLU A 87 2.23 -3.67 -51.31
CA GLU A 87 0.92 -2.99 -51.52
C GLU A 87 0.38 -2.37 -50.21
N LEU A 88 0.51 -3.09 -49.09
CA LEU A 88 0.13 -2.63 -47.76
C LEU A 88 1.09 -1.57 -47.17
N ASN A 89 2.28 -1.37 -47.76
CA ASN A 89 3.30 -0.44 -47.26
C ASN A 89 4.05 0.27 -48.41
N PRO A 90 3.39 1.17 -49.18
CA PRO A 90 3.97 1.73 -50.42
C PRO A 90 5.32 2.44 -50.23
N ALA A 91 5.57 3.03 -49.06
CA ALA A 91 6.85 3.67 -48.73
C ALA A 91 8.04 2.72 -48.50
N LEU A 92 7.90 1.41 -48.74
CA LEU A 92 9.01 0.45 -48.80
C LEU A 92 9.72 0.44 -50.16
N GLY A 93 9.04 0.86 -51.24
CA GLY A 93 9.53 0.75 -52.62
C GLY A 93 9.32 -0.64 -53.22
N ASN A 94 9.40 -0.75 -54.55
CA ASN A 94 9.09 -1.98 -55.30
C ASN A 94 10.07 -3.15 -55.02
N ASP A 95 11.23 -2.84 -54.45
CA ASP A 95 12.31 -3.75 -54.05
C ASP A 95 12.36 -3.98 -52.52
N CYS A 96 11.48 -3.31 -51.77
CA CYS A 96 11.49 -3.23 -50.31
C CYS A 96 12.73 -2.55 -49.67
N GLY A 97 13.53 -1.81 -50.45
CA GLY A 97 14.78 -1.19 -50.00
C GLY A 97 14.62 -0.12 -48.91
N ASN A 98 13.41 0.39 -48.69
CA ASN A 98 13.12 1.48 -47.75
C ASN A 98 12.46 1.03 -46.43
N LEU A 99 12.66 -0.23 -46.03
CA LEU A 99 12.19 -0.76 -44.74
C LEU A 99 12.95 -0.10 -43.57
N LYS A 100 12.26 0.77 -42.82
CA LYS A 100 12.86 1.44 -41.65
C LYS A 100 12.74 0.58 -40.39
N LYS A 101 13.88 0.27 -39.78
CA LYS A 101 13.95 -0.31 -38.43
C LYS A 101 13.33 0.64 -37.41
N ASN A 102 12.71 0.09 -36.37
CA ASN A 102 11.95 0.81 -35.34
C ASN A 102 10.66 1.50 -35.81
N PHE A 103 10.18 1.20 -37.03
CA PHE A 103 8.86 1.61 -37.52
C PHE A 103 7.88 0.43 -37.49
N TYR A 104 6.59 0.73 -37.53
CA TYR A 104 5.54 -0.26 -37.74
C TYR A 104 5.15 -0.36 -39.22
N VAL A 105 4.94 -1.59 -39.68
CA VAL A 105 4.47 -1.94 -41.02
C VAL A 105 3.17 -2.72 -40.94
N CYS A 106 2.26 -2.48 -41.88
CA CYS A 106 0.99 -3.20 -41.96
C CYS A 106 1.22 -4.62 -42.47
N VAL A 107 0.67 -5.62 -41.78
CA VAL A 107 0.78 -7.04 -42.18
C VAL A 107 -0.58 -7.73 -42.36
N GLN A 108 -1.69 -7.08 -41.97
CA GLN A 108 -3.04 -7.57 -42.27
C GLN A 108 -4.08 -6.44 -42.24
N THR A 109 -5.03 -6.48 -43.18
CA THR A 109 -6.17 -5.53 -43.27
C THR A 109 -7.50 -6.22 -42.97
N GLY A 110 -8.40 -5.51 -42.28
CA GLY A 110 -9.78 -5.97 -42.03
C GLY A 110 -10.72 -5.72 -43.21
N THR A 111 -11.80 -6.49 -43.29
CA THR A 111 -12.89 -6.26 -44.24
C THR A 111 -13.57 -4.92 -43.96
N ALA A 112 -13.81 -4.12 -44.99
CA ALA A 112 -14.15 -2.71 -44.83
C ALA A 112 -15.62 -2.47 -44.41
N ALA A 113 -15.84 -2.35 -43.10
CA ALA A 113 -17.04 -1.75 -42.51
C ALA A 113 -16.63 -0.87 -41.31
N GLY A 114 -16.99 0.42 -41.32
CA GLY A 114 -16.76 1.31 -40.17
C GLY A 114 -15.49 2.18 -40.19
N ALA A 115 -15.07 2.71 -41.34
CA ALA A 115 -13.98 3.70 -41.39
C ALA A 115 -14.43 5.10 -40.90
N ALA A 116 -13.84 5.60 -39.82
CA ALA A 116 -13.99 6.99 -39.37
C ALA A 116 -13.05 7.94 -40.15
N LYS A 117 -13.50 9.17 -40.43
CA LYS A 117 -12.80 10.12 -41.33
C LYS A 117 -11.80 11.00 -40.60
N THR A 118 -10.63 11.20 -41.21
CA THR A 118 -9.62 12.19 -40.79
C THR A 118 -10.03 13.62 -41.19
N PRO A 119 -9.81 14.65 -40.35
CA PRO A 119 -9.84 16.04 -40.80
C PRO A 119 -8.63 16.35 -41.69
N ALA A 120 -8.86 16.91 -42.88
CA ALA A 120 -7.80 17.40 -43.76
C ALA A 120 -7.47 18.87 -43.48
N ALA A 121 -6.21 19.26 -43.71
CA ALA A 121 -5.75 20.63 -43.47
C ALA A 121 -6.35 21.65 -44.46
N LYS A 122 -6.52 22.90 -44.01
CA LYS A 122 -6.80 24.03 -44.91
C LYS A 122 -5.59 24.27 -45.82
N THR A 123 -5.82 24.32 -47.13
CA THR A 123 -4.87 24.85 -48.12
C THR A 123 -5.62 25.83 -49.03
N THR A 124 -4.96 26.91 -49.44
CA THR A 124 -5.57 28.05 -50.15
C THR A 124 -6.06 27.65 -51.55
N ALA A 125 -7.17 28.26 -52.00
CA ALA A 125 -7.85 27.91 -53.26
C ALA A 125 -7.57 28.90 -54.40
N THR A 126 -7.52 28.37 -55.63
CA THR A 126 -7.60 29.15 -56.88
C THR A 126 -8.46 28.40 -57.92
N THR A 127 -9.47 29.12 -58.44
CA THR A 127 -10.24 29.04 -59.72
C THR A 127 -9.79 28.01 -60.80
N ALA A 128 -10.64 27.44 -61.69
CA ALA A 128 -11.93 27.89 -62.25
C ALA A 128 -12.72 26.81 -63.06
N LYS A 129 -13.97 27.17 -63.47
CA LYS A 129 -14.90 26.60 -64.48
C LYS A 129 -15.57 25.22 -64.23
N THR A 130 -16.92 25.13 -64.20
CA THR A 130 -17.95 24.96 -65.30
C THR A 130 -17.88 23.54 -65.94
N THR A 131 -18.97 22.77 -66.15
CA THR A 131 -20.34 23.13 -66.58
C THR A 131 -21.46 22.21 -66.02
N ALA A 132 -22.72 22.60 -66.24
CA ALA A 132 -24.03 22.08 -65.79
C ALA A 132 -24.39 20.62 -66.26
N THR A 133 -25.59 20.01 -66.06
CA THR A 133 -26.97 20.58 -66.02
C THR A 133 -28.05 19.59 -65.48
N THR A 134 -29.06 20.10 -64.74
CA THR A 134 -30.48 19.61 -64.63
C THR A 134 -30.79 18.16 -64.14
N SER A 135 -31.98 17.81 -63.60
CA SER A 135 -33.25 18.55 -63.41
C SER A 135 -34.10 18.10 -62.19
N ALA A 136 -35.26 18.74 -62.01
CA ALA A 136 -36.29 18.60 -60.95
C ALA A 136 -37.06 17.23 -60.95
N LYS A 137 -38.08 16.93 -60.11
CA LYS A 137 -39.03 17.79 -59.37
C LYS A 137 -39.70 17.11 -58.13
N GLU A 138 -40.34 17.96 -57.32
CA GLU A 138 -41.29 17.81 -56.19
C GLU A 138 -42.33 16.64 -56.33
N THR A 139 -43.03 16.14 -55.30
CA THR A 139 -44.04 16.88 -54.50
C THR A 139 -44.57 16.15 -53.24
N LYS A 140 -44.78 16.90 -52.13
CA LYS A 140 -45.85 16.87 -51.08
C LYS A 140 -46.92 15.74 -51.14
N THR A 141 -47.46 15.20 -50.02
CA THR A 141 -48.47 15.85 -49.14
C THR A 141 -48.78 15.04 -47.83
N THR A 142 -49.36 15.73 -46.84
CA THR A 142 -49.99 15.38 -45.51
C THR A 142 -51.13 14.32 -45.51
N ALA A 143 -51.76 13.81 -44.42
CA ALA A 143 -51.61 13.90 -42.93
C ALA A 143 -52.53 12.89 -42.14
N THR A 144 -52.37 12.86 -40.80
CA THR A 144 -53.40 12.79 -39.71
C THR A 144 -53.96 11.48 -39.08
N THR A 145 -54.26 11.63 -37.76
CA THR A 145 -55.39 11.12 -36.92
C THR A 145 -55.39 9.76 -36.18
N SER A 146 -55.29 9.89 -34.84
CA SER A 146 -56.29 9.48 -33.83
C SER A 146 -56.26 8.11 -33.12
N ALA A 147 -56.54 8.17 -31.81
CA ALA A 147 -56.60 7.08 -30.83
C ALA A 147 -58.04 6.71 -30.43
N LYS A 148 -58.22 5.67 -29.58
CA LYS A 148 -59.32 5.61 -28.60
C LYS A 148 -59.00 4.76 -27.34
N GLU A 149 -59.82 4.93 -26.30
CA GLU A 149 -59.73 4.39 -24.92
C GLU A 149 -60.19 2.91 -24.81
N THR A 150 -60.21 2.25 -23.63
CA THR A 150 -61.30 2.37 -22.62
C THR A 150 -61.00 1.60 -21.29
N LYS A 151 -61.53 2.13 -20.17
CA LYS A 151 -61.82 1.61 -18.78
C LYS A 151 -61.71 0.08 -18.46
N THR A 152 -61.64 -0.39 -17.19
CA THR A 152 -62.50 -0.01 -16.02
C THR A 152 -61.98 -0.48 -14.62
N THR A 153 -62.46 0.19 -13.56
CA THR A 153 -62.65 -0.26 -12.14
C THR A 153 -61.43 -0.32 -11.20
N ALA A 154 -61.65 0.02 -9.92
CA ALA A 154 -60.66 0.00 -8.84
C ALA A 154 -61.31 -0.17 -7.46
N THR A 155 -60.57 -0.70 -6.47
CA THR A 155 -60.81 -0.48 -5.02
C THR A 155 -59.49 -0.50 -4.24
N THR A 156 -59.53 -0.04 -2.99
CA THR A 156 -58.39 0.49 -2.22
C THR A 156 -57.67 -0.50 -1.29
N SER A 157 -56.35 -0.31 -1.13
CA SER A 157 -55.72 -0.12 0.19
C SER A 157 -54.37 0.58 0.05
N ALA A 158 -54.02 1.47 0.99
CA ALA A 158 -52.86 2.34 0.88
C ALA A 158 -51.58 1.72 1.44
N LYS A 159 -50.44 2.06 0.83
CA LYS A 159 -49.11 1.90 1.40
C LYS A 159 -48.24 3.05 0.92
N GLU A 160 -47.82 3.92 1.85
CA GLU A 160 -46.92 5.02 1.52
C GLU A 160 -45.56 4.49 1.08
N THR A 161 -44.96 5.18 0.11
CA THR A 161 -43.66 4.82 -0.48
C THR A 161 -42.80 6.07 -0.53
N GLU A 162 -41.68 6.06 0.17
CA GLU A 162 -40.75 7.20 0.22
C GLU A 162 -40.01 7.32 -1.11
N SER A 163 -39.96 8.53 -1.68
CA SER A 163 -39.52 8.73 -3.07
C SER A 163 -38.09 9.28 -3.16
N THR A 164 -37.25 8.62 -3.95
CA THR A 164 -35.91 9.10 -4.30
C THR A 164 -35.99 10.06 -5.47
N ALA A 165 -35.79 11.35 -5.22
CA ALA A 165 -35.67 12.35 -6.27
C ALA A 165 -34.19 12.53 -6.68
N THR A 166 -33.89 12.23 -7.94
CA THR A 166 -32.59 12.54 -8.58
C THR A 166 -32.79 13.68 -9.57
N THR A 167 -32.12 14.81 -9.36
CA THR A 167 -32.11 15.92 -10.31
C THR A 167 -30.71 16.13 -10.87
N SER A 168 -30.57 15.96 -12.19
CA SER A 168 -29.44 16.47 -12.95
C SER A 168 -29.75 17.89 -13.40
N ALA A 169 -28.78 18.79 -13.30
CA ALA A 169 -28.82 20.12 -13.89
C ALA A 169 -27.59 20.29 -14.79
N GLU A 170 -27.82 20.67 -16.03
CA GLU A 170 -26.83 20.97 -17.05
C GLU A 170 -26.83 22.49 -17.25
N GLU A 171 -25.67 23.14 -17.20
CA GLU A 171 -25.58 24.58 -17.41
C GLU A 171 -24.25 24.92 -18.11
N THR A 172 -24.29 25.86 -19.05
CA THR A 172 -23.25 26.11 -20.06
C THR A 172 -22.72 27.54 -20.02
N GLU A 173 -21.49 27.72 -20.51
CA GLU A 173 -20.89 29.03 -20.89
C GLU A 173 -20.63 30.00 -19.71
N THR A 174 -19.47 30.62 -19.55
CA THR A 174 -18.61 31.32 -20.53
C THR A 174 -17.18 31.47 -20.01
N THR A 175 -16.22 31.78 -20.89
CA THR A 175 -14.86 32.22 -20.50
C THR A 175 -14.78 33.75 -20.39
N ALA A 176 -14.30 34.27 -19.26
CA ALA A 176 -13.92 35.68 -19.10
C ALA A 176 -12.52 35.78 -18.46
N THR A 177 -11.68 36.67 -19.00
CA THR A 177 -10.30 36.90 -18.54
C THR A 177 -10.16 38.33 -18.04
N THR A 178 -9.76 38.51 -16.77
CA THR A 178 -9.45 39.83 -16.20
C THR A 178 -8.25 39.75 -15.26
N SER A 179 -7.47 40.84 -15.23
CA SER A 179 -6.31 41.00 -14.36
C SER A 179 -6.46 42.21 -13.45
N ALA A 180 -6.24 42.01 -12.15
CA ALA A 180 -5.83 43.01 -11.17
C ALA A 180 -5.03 42.22 -10.11
N LYS A 181 -3.77 42.55 -9.78
CA LYS A 181 -3.24 43.82 -9.25
C LYS A 181 -3.77 44.09 -7.85
N GLU A 182 -3.16 43.42 -6.87
CA GLU A 182 -3.28 43.79 -5.46
C GLU A 182 -2.60 45.15 -5.21
N THR A 183 -2.95 45.79 -4.10
CA THR A 183 -2.48 47.12 -3.70
C THR A 183 -2.23 47.08 -2.19
N GLU A 184 -1.08 47.57 -1.75
CA GLU A 184 -0.74 47.63 -0.33
C GLU A 184 -1.64 48.61 0.44
N THR A 185 -1.90 48.29 1.71
CA THR A 185 -2.43 49.26 2.68
C THR A 185 -1.67 49.13 3.99
N THR A 186 -0.77 50.08 4.24
CA THR A 186 -0.04 50.20 5.51
C THR A 186 -0.95 50.75 6.62
N ALA A 187 -0.71 50.31 7.85
CA ALA A 187 -1.32 50.88 9.05
C ALA A 187 -0.29 50.90 10.20
N THR A 188 0.27 52.08 10.45
CA THR A 188 1.34 52.32 11.43
C THR A 188 0.76 52.58 12.83
N THR A 189 1.46 52.17 13.89
CA THR A 189 1.33 52.80 15.22
C THR A 189 2.66 52.81 15.97
N SER A 190 2.85 53.82 16.83
CA SER A 190 4.17 54.32 17.24
C SER A 190 4.91 53.50 18.30
N ALA A 191 6.24 53.60 18.27
CA ALA A 191 7.17 53.11 19.29
C ALA A 191 7.28 54.06 20.50
N LYS A 192 8.04 53.63 21.54
CA LYS A 192 8.69 54.54 22.50
C LYS A 192 9.99 53.94 23.05
N GLU A 193 11.10 54.66 22.91
CA GLU A 193 12.42 54.29 23.45
C GLU A 193 12.54 54.51 24.96
N THR A 194 13.54 53.89 25.60
CA THR A 194 14.44 54.59 26.55
C THR A 194 15.84 53.95 26.48
N LYS A 195 16.91 54.69 26.84
CA LYS A 195 18.33 54.38 26.52
C LYS A 195 19.20 54.09 27.76
N THR A 196 20.50 53.88 27.51
CA THR A 196 21.69 53.97 28.40
C THR A 196 21.94 52.82 29.40
N ALA A 197 23.19 52.36 29.63
CA ALA A 197 24.48 52.61 28.94
C ALA A 197 25.53 51.50 29.24
N ALA A 198 26.61 51.45 28.44
CA ALA A 198 27.87 50.71 28.68
C ALA A 198 28.97 51.72 29.19
N PRO A 199 30.31 51.46 29.30
CA PRO A 199 31.19 50.62 28.44
C PRO A 199 32.33 49.81 29.14
N ALA A 200 33.06 48.97 28.38
CA ALA A 200 34.54 48.82 28.41
C ALA A 200 35.06 47.82 27.35
N GLU A 201 36.06 48.22 26.54
CA GLU A 201 36.72 47.51 25.42
C GLU A 201 37.97 48.31 24.97
N PRO A 202 38.81 47.90 23.99
CA PRO A 202 39.15 46.57 23.49
C PRO A 202 40.68 46.30 23.73
N PRO A 203 41.65 46.13 22.77
CA PRO A 203 41.70 46.45 21.33
C PRO A 203 41.99 45.26 20.35
N ALA A 204 41.69 45.52 19.07
CA ALA A 204 42.48 45.20 17.86
C ALA A 204 42.66 43.75 17.37
N GLU A 205 42.57 43.43 16.08
CA GLU A 205 42.08 44.11 14.83
C GLU A 205 41.80 42.94 13.81
N GLU A 206 41.30 43.05 12.57
CA GLU A 206 41.20 44.12 11.56
C GLU A 206 39.87 43.93 10.74
N GLU A 207 39.77 44.38 9.48
CA GLU A 207 38.58 44.37 8.58
C GLU A 207 38.69 43.28 7.47
N GLU A 208 37.79 43.00 6.51
CA GLU A 208 36.51 43.53 5.93
C GLU A 208 35.78 42.29 5.30
N THR A 209 34.50 42.18 4.87
CA THR A 209 33.33 43.06 4.60
C THR A 209 32.02 42.37 5.09
N GLU A 210 30.84 42.91 4.75
CA GLU A 210 29.50 42.26 4.88
C GLU A 210 28.86 41.96 3.50
N ASP A 211 27.84 41.08 3.48
CA ASP A 211 26.69 41.09 2.54
C ASP A 211 25.52 40.26 3.16
N GLU A 212 24.26 40.54 2.80
CA GLU A 212 23.09 40.29 3.66
C GLU A 212 22.46 38.86 3.71
N ASP A 213 21.57 38.67 4.70
CA ASP A 213 20.81 37.45 5.03
C ASP A 213 19.56 37.25 4.16
N ASP A 214 19.50 36.16 3.37
CA ASP A 214 18.32 35.74 2.61
C ASP A 214 17.87 34.29 2.94
N ARG A 215 17.54 34.06 4.22
CA ARG A 215 17.03 32.77 4.72
C ARG A 215 15.59 32.44 4.31
N HIS A 216 15.31 32.18 3.03
CA HIS A 216 14.10 31.43 2.63
C HIS A 216 14.31 30.47 1.42
N ALA A 217 14.11 29.17 1.70
CA ALA A 217 13.76 28.10 0.75
C ALA A 217 14.54 27.94 -0.58
N ASP A 218 15.69 27.27 -0.55
CA ASP A 218 16.13 26.42 -1.69
C ASP A 218 16.97 25.20 -1.25
N ASN A 219 17.41 24.41 -2.23
CA ASN A 219 18.03 23.09 -2.07
C ASN A 219 19.38 23.12 -1.31
N PRO A 220 19.71 22.07 -0.52
CA PRO A 220 21.04 21.92 0.05
C PRO A 220 22.10 21.78 -1.07
N PRO A 221 23.32 22.31 -0.86
CA PRO A 221 24.32 22.44 -1.92
C PRO A 221 24.73 21.09 -2.50
N ALA A 222 24.87 21.04 -3.83
CA ALA A 222 25.19 19.82 -4.56
C ALA A 222 26.57 19.28 -4.18
N VAL A 223 26.59 18.18 -3.42
CA VAL A 223 27.82 17.40 -3.13
C VAL A 223 28.51 17.06 -4.45
N LYS A 224 29.78 17.44 -4.60
CA LYS A 224 30.59 17.19 -5.80
C LYS A 224 30.89 15.70 -5.97
N LEU A 225 29.92 14.94 -6.50
CA LEU A 225 30.19 13.68 -7.18
C LEU A 225 31.17 13.97 -8.32
N THR A 226 32.33 13.32 -8.28
CA THR A 226 33.42 13.58 -9.22
C THR A 226 32.99 13.18 -10.63
N THR A 227 33.15 14.09 -11.60
CA THR A 227 32.84 13.85 -13.02
C THR A 227 33.82 12.90 -13.71
N LYS A 228 34.85 12.41 -12.98
CA LYS A 228 35.54 11.18 -13.35
C LYS A 228 34.53 10.03 -13.30
N ASN A 229 34.12 9.59 -14.48
CA ASN A 229 33.41 8.34 -14.67
C ASN A 229 34.15 7.24 -13.86
N PRO A 230 33.53 6.63 -12.83
CA PRO A 230 34.13 5.49 -12.15
C PRO A 230 34.40 4.40 -13.19
N GLU A 231 35.43 3.58 -12.97
CA GLU A 231 35.66 2.44 -13.85
C GLU A 231 34.39 1.59 -13.96
N ALA A 232 34.09 1.10 -15.17
CA ALA A 232 32.95 0.23 -15.38
C ALA A 232 33.09 -0.98 -14.43
N PRO A 233 32.13 -1.21 -13.50
CA PRO A 233 32.45 -1.71 -12.17
C PRO A 233 33.29 -2.98 -12.17
N THR A 234 34.56 -2.81 -11.85
CA THR A 234 35.63 -3.81 -11.79
C THR A 234 35.46 -4.67 -10.55
N LYS A 235 34.48 -5.59 -10.59
CA LYS A 235 34.19 -6.63 -9.57
C LYS A 235 34.25 -6.14 -8.11
N LEU A 236 33.40 -5.16 -7.80
CA LEU A 236 33.11 -4.72 -6.43
C LEU A 236 31.58 -4.83 -6.19
N GLU A 237 31.08 -5.62 -5.25
CA GLU A 237 31.77 -6.50 -4.28
C GLU A 237 31.91 -7.95 -4.80
N GLU A 238 33.14 -8.45 -5.00
CA GLU A 238 33.43 -9.91 -5.13
C GLU A 238 34.44 -10.43 -4.07
N ASN A 239 34.93 -9.53 -3.22
CA ASN A 239 35.64 -9.82 -1.96
C ASN A 239 34.68 -9.57 -0.79
N GLU A 240 34.69 -10.31 0.30
CA GLU A 240 35.18 -11.67 0.60
C GLU A 240 34.42 -12.13 1.87
N ASP A 241 34.38 -13.44 2.16
CA ASP A 241 33.47 -14.10 3.12
C ASP A 241 31.96 -14.13 2.75
N ASP A 242 31.28 -15.19 3.18
CA ASP A 242 29.90 -15.57 2.81
C ASP A 242 28.76 -14.68 3.39
N GLN A 243 28.98 -13.37 3.60
CA GLN A 243 28.14 -12.56 4.50
C GLN A 243 27.63 -11.25 3.88
N TYR A 244 26.31 -11.12 3.74
CA TYR A 244 25.69 -9.85 3.35
C TYR A 244 25.60 -8.89 4.54
N VAL A 245 26.49 -7.89 4.55
CA VAL A 245 26.47 -6.82 5.54
C VAL A 245 25.38 -5.80 5.20
N VAL A 246 24.47 -5.58 6.16
CA VAL A 246 23.44 -4.54 6.04
C VAL A 246 24.06 -3.19 6.40
N LEU A 247 24.14 -2.32 5.39
CA LEU A 247 24.62 -0.94 5.47
C LEU A 247 23.51 0.08 5.20
N GLY A 248 22.37 -0.34 4.64
CA GLY A 248 21.32 0.53 4.11
C GLY A 248 21.68 1.15 2.76
N ALA A 249 20.73 1.82 2.09
CA ALA A 249 20.94 2.38 0.76
C ALA A 249 21.82 3.65 0.73
N GLY A 250 22.41 3.94 -0.44
CA GLY A 250 23.33 5.05 -0.67
C GLY A 250 24.68 4.60 -1.27
N ASP A 251 25.60 5.54 -1.43
CA ASP A 251 27.03 5.22 -1.53
C ASP A 251 27.64 5.33 -0.13
N THR A 252 28.09 4.20 0.41
CA THR A 252 28.49 4.05 1.82
C THR A 252 29.88 4.59 2.11
N ASN A 253 30.64 4.96 1.08
CA ASN A 253 32.00 5.52 1.21
C ASN A 253 32.02 7.05 1.32
N LEU A 254 30.84 7.71 1.27
CA LEU A 254 30.73 9.16 1.37
C LEU A 254 30.69 9.63 2.83
N SER A 255 31.54 10.59 3.16
CA SER A 255 31.54 11.28 4.45
C SER A 255 31.26 12.78 4.25
N PRO A 256 30.23 13.36 4.90
CA PRO A 256 29.16 12.67 5.61
C PRO A 256 28.26 11.89 4.64
N ARG A 257 27.61 10.83 5.14
CA ARG A 257 26.67 10.02 4.35
C ARG A 257 25.42 10.85 4.02
N PHE A 258 24.99 10.82 2.76
CA PHE A 258 23.77 11.51 2.33
C PHE A 258 22.51 10.84 2.93
N CYS A 259 21.88 11.50 3.91
CA CYS A 259 20.59 11.09 4.46
C CYS A 259 19.44 11.57 3.58
N ALA A 260 18.52 10.68 3.20
CA ALA A 260 17.33 11.01 2.41
C ALA A 260 16.06 10.47 3.07
N PRO A 261 14.92 11.19 3.03
CA PRO A 261 13.68 10.72 3.64
C PRO A 261 13.07 9.57 2.82
N ARG A 262 12.72 8.47 3.49
CA ARG A 262 11.69 7.54 3.01
C ARG A 262 10.37 8.31 2.98
N ARG A 263 9.65 8.30 1.86
CA ARG A 263 8.40 9.06 1.65
C ARG A 263 7.19 8.16 1.54
N ASN A 264 5.98 8.70 1.79
CA ASN A 264 4.74 8.02 1.40
C ASN A 264 4.77 7.80 -0.12
N ILE A 265 4.45 6.60 -0.61
CA ILE A 265 4.52 6.26 -2.04
C ILE A 265 3.67 7.19 -2.93
N VAL A 266 2.53 7.66 -2.43
CA VAL A 266 1.66 8.61 -3.14
C VAL A 266 2.34 9.97 -3.33
N ASN A 267 3.06 10.42 -2.30
CA ASN A 267 3.86 11.65 -2.34
C ASN A 267 5.10 11.47 -3.22
N LEU A 268 5.82 10.35 -3.10
CA LEU A 268 7.02 10.07 -3.91
C LEU A 268 6.71 10.14 -5.42
N GLN A 269 5.60 9.54 -5.85
CA GLN A 269 5.15 9.55 -7.24
C GLN A 269 4.85 10.96 -7.78
N LYS A 270 4.40 11.87 -6.91
CA LYS A 270 4.01 13.24 -7.26
C LYS A 270 5.18 14.23 -7.17
N GLU A 271 5.99 14.12 -6.12
CA GLU A 271 7.01 15.10 -5.73
C GLU A 271 8.38 14.81 -6.36
N LEU A 272 8.75 13.54 -6.53
CA LEU A 272 10.05 13.11 -7.05
C LEU A 272 9.84 12.08 -8.19
N PRO A 273 9.21 12.47 -9.32
CA PRO A 273 8.80 11.55 -10.37
C PRO A 273 9.97 10.77 -10.97
N ASP A 274 11.18 11.34 -11.05
CA ASP A 274 12.36 10.61 -11.55
C ASP A 274 12.91 9.57 -10.56
N THR A 275 12.85 9.85 -9.25
CA THR A 275 13.16 8.85 -8.22
C THR A 275 12.12 7.74 -8.22
N PHE A 276 10.84 8.06 -8.41
CA PHE A 276 9.78 7.07 -8.59
C PHE A 276 9.94 6.23 -9.87
N ASN A 277 10.29 6.86 -11.01
CA ASN A 277 10.62 6.17 -12.26
C ASN A 277 11.77 5.17 -12.04
N LEU A 278 12.85 5.60 -11.38
CA LEU A 278 14.01 4.77 -11.07
C LEU A 278 13.67 3.62 -10.11
N LEU A 279 12.86 3.88 -9.08
CA LEU A 279 12.35 2.87 -8.14
C LEU A 279 11.59 1.76 -8.87
N VAL A 280 10.67 2.12 -9.77
CA VAL A 280 9.87 1.16 -10.56
C VAL A 280 10.77 0.29 -11.44
N LEU A 281 11.75 0.90 -12.12
CA LEU A 281 12.68 0.16 -12.99
C LEU A 281 13.64 -0.74 -12.19
N ALA A 282 14.08 -0.30 -11.01
CA ALA A 282 14.92 -1.09 -10.13
C ALA A 282 14.17 -2.30 -9.56
N LEU A 283 12.90 -2.14 -9.16
CA LEU A 283 12.05 -3.22 -8.66
C LEU A 283 11.73 -4.25 -9.76
N ASP A 284 11.35 -3.80 -10.97
CA ASP A 284 11.15 -4.65 -12.15
C ASP A 284 12.39 -5.51 -12.47
N LYS A 285 13.59 -4.91 -12.35
CA LYS A 285 14.88 -5.60 -12.53
C LYS A 285 15.21 -6.58 -11.39
N MET A 286 14.92 -6.22 -10.14
CA MET A 286 15.12 -7.09 -8.96
C MET A 286 14.19 -8.32 -9.01
N MET A 287 12.96 -8.15 -9.50
CA MET A 287 12.01 -9.25 -9.69
C MET A 287 12.38 -10.20 -10.83
N LYS A 288 12.99 -9.67 -11.90
CA LYS A 288 13.49 -10.47 -13.04
C LYS A 288 14.85 -11.13 -12.78
N THR A 289 15.52 -10.79 -11.67
CA THR A 289 16.78 -11.44 -11.29
C THR A 289 16.51 -12.89 -10.86
N PRO A 290 17.31 -13.89 -11.28
CA PRO A 290 17.11 -15.29 -10.89
C PRO A 290 17.23 -15.53 -9.38
N ASP A 291 16.53 -16.55 -8.89
CA ASP A 291 16.58 -17.06 -7.52
C ASP A 291 17.97 -17.56 -7.09
N THR A 292 18.90 -17.77 -8.03
CA THR A 292 20.31 -18.07 -7.75
C THR A 292 21.12 -16.86 -7.25
N ASP A 293 20.61 -15.62 -7.38
CA ASP A 293 21.19 -14.43 -6.73
C ASP A 293 20.52 -14.25 -5.36
N ALA A 294 21.31 -14.28 -4.28
CA ALA A 294 20.82 -14.11 -2.92
C ALA A 294 20.11 -12.76 -2.68
N LEU A 295 20.36 -11.74 -3.52
CA LEU A 295 19.71 -10.43 -3.45
C LEU A 295 18.58 -10.25 -4.48
N SER A 296 18.20 -11.33 -5.19
CA SER A 296 16.98 -11.34 -5.99
C SER A 296 15.74 -11.08 -5.15
N TYR A 297 14.66 -10.61 -5.77
CA TYR A 297 13.39 -10.41 -5.06
C TYR A 297 12.90 -11.70 -4.38
N PHE A 298 13.04 -12.85 -5.04
CA PHE A 298 12.64 -14.14 -4.47
C PHE A 298 13.42 -14.50 -3.21
N GLN A 299 14.76 -14.41 -3.23
CA GLN A 299 15.59 -14.74 -2.07
C GLN A 299 15.39 -13.74 -0.92
N MET A 300 15.31 -12.43 -1.21
CA MET A 300 15.01 -11.41 -0.20
C MET A 300 13.64 -11.61 0.46
N SER A 301 12.60 -11.94 -0.31
CA SER A 301 11.28 -12.32 0.23
C SER A 301 11.35 -13.63 1.04
N GLY A 302 12.14 -14.60 0.56
CA GLY A 302 12.30 -15.92 1.18
C GLY A 302 12.86 -15.90 2.60
N VAL A 303 13.68 -14.90 2.96
CA VAL A 303 14.19 -14.72 4.35
C VAL A 303 13.05 -14.66 5.38
N HIS A 304 11.90 -14.07 5.01
CA HIS A 304 10.73 -14.00 5.89
C HIS A 304 10.13 -15.37 6.21
N GLY A 305 10.27 -16.38 5.34
CA GLY A 305 9.38 -17.52 5.34
C GLY A 305 9.83 -18.69 4.48
N ALA A 306 8.92 -19.17 3.64
CA ALA A 306 9.21 -20.22 2.66
C ALA A 306 10.21 -19.66 1.61
N PRO A 307 11.21 -20.43 1.15
CA PRO A 307 11.32 -21.89 1.25
C PRO A 307 11.91 -22.47 2.56
N PHE A 308 12.13 -21.68 3.62
CA PHE A 308 12.78 -22.13 4.87
C PHE A 308 14.20 -22.68 4.61
N ILE A 309 15.02 -21.91 3.92
CA ILE A 309 16.44 -22.19 3.64
C ILE A 309 17.33 -21.14 4.30
N SER A 310 18.62 -21.47 4.47
CA SER A 310 19.62 -20.53 4.96
C SER A 310 19.95 -19.45 3.92
N TRP A 311 20.20 -18.24 4.41
CA TRP A 311 20.48 -17.05 3.60
C TRP A 311 21.64 -16.24 4.23
N PRO A 312 22.54 -15.63 3.44
CA PRO A 312 22.56 -15.56 1.97
C PRO A 312 23.08 -16.83 1.30
N LYS A 313 23.66 -17.76 2.07
CA LYS A 313 24.25 -19.01 1.59
C LYS A 313 23.31 -20.20 1.85
N PRO A 314 22.79 -20.89 0.81
CA PRO A 314 22.00 -22.10 0.98
C PRO A 314 22.85 -23.26 1.53
N GLY A 315 22.26 -24.08 2.41
CA GLY A 315 22.85 -25.34 2.90
C GLY A 315 23.26 -25.35 4.38
N GLU A 316 23.15 -24.24 5.11
CA GLU A 316 23.30 -24.25 6.57
C GLU A 316 22.07 -24.90 7.24
N LYS A 317 22.28 -25.55 8.39
CA LYS A 317 21.21 -26.24 9.11
C LYS A 317 20.41 -25.25 9.95
N GLY A 318 19.11 -25.15 9.67
CA GLY A 318 18.13 -24.45 10.49
C GLY A 318 16.80 -25.20 10.57
N ASN A 319 15.80 -24.58 11.17
CA ASN A 319 14.45 -25.13 11.32
C ASN A 319 13.68 -25.00 10.00
N SER A 320 13.58 -26.10 9.24
CA SER A 320 12.89 -26.20 7.95
C SER A 320 11.35 -26.04 7.99
N GLY A 321 10.78 -25.65 9.14
CA GLY A 321 9.38 -25.24 9.29
C GLY A 321 9.18 -23.76 9.61
N LEU A 322 10.25 -22.98 9.80
CA LEU A 322 10.21 -21.56 10.20
C LEU A 322 11.06 -20.67 9.29
N GLY A 323 10.60 -19.44 9.04
CA GLY A 323 11.43 -18.39 8.44
C GLY A 323 12.32 -17.71 9.48
N TYR A 324 13.09 -16.70 9.07
CA TYR A 324 13.87 -15.89 10.01
C TYR A 324 13.03 -14.83 10.75
N CYS A 325 11.83 -14.49 10.24
CA CYS A 325 11.02 -13.41 10.79
C CYS A 325 10.62 -13.63 12.26
N SER A 326 10.68 -12.56 13.06
CA SER A 326 10.29 -12.58 14.47
C SER A 326 8.86 -12.06 14.62
N HIS A 327 7.91 -12.94 14.96
CA HIS A 327 6.49 -12.64 15.18
C HIS A 327 6.01 -13.12 16.55
N ASN A 328 5.01 -12.44 17.12
CA ASN A 328 4.56 -12.53 18.50
C ASN A 328 5.70 -12.43 19.54
N SER A 329 6.77 -11.72 19.16
CA SER A 329 7.97 -11.45 19.95
C SER A 329 8.15 -9.95 20.14
N VAL A 330 8.75 -9.55 21.27
CA VAL A 330 9.11 -8.16 21.55
C VAL A 330 10.12 -7.59 20.54
N ILE A 331 10.97 -8.42 19.93
CA ILE A 331 11.90 -7.98 18.87
C ILE A 331 11.24 -7.83 17.48
N PHE A 332 9.91 -8.02 17.34
CA PHE A 332 9.18 -7.89 16.06
C PHE A 332 9.59 -6.64 15.26
N ALA A 333 9.42 -5.44 15.82
CA ALA A 333 9.67 -4.21 15.08
C ALA A 333 11.17 -3.97 14.82
N THR A 334 12.04 -4.38 15.76
CA THR A 334 13.49 -4.21 15.63
C THR A 334 14.14 -5.21 14.67
N TRP A 335 13.55 -6.40 14.47
CA TRP A 335 13.96 -7.37 13.44
C TRP A 335 13.60 -6.88 12.02
N HIS A 336 12.43 -6.27 11.84
CA HIS A 336 11.98 -5.81 10.53
C HIS A 336 12.71 -4.54 10.03
N ARG A 337 13.30 -3.71 10.89
CA ARG A 337 14.12 -2.54 10.48
C ARG A 337 15.33 -2.93 9.60
N PRO A 338 16.29 -3.76 10.04
CA PRO A 338 17.42 -4.18 9.21
C PRO A 338 16.97 -5.00 7.99
N TYR A 339 15.82 -5.70 8.06
CA TYR A 339 15.24 -6.37 6.89
C TYR A 339 14.83 -5.38 5.79
N ILE A 340 14.12 -4.30 6.12
CA ILE A 340 13.79 -3.23 5.17
C ILE A 340 15.06 -2.54 4.65
N MET A 341 16.06 -2.30 5.51
CA MET A 341 17.34 -1.72 5.09
C MET A 341 18.10 -2.63 4.11
N ALA A 342 18.11 -3.95 4.32
CA ALA A 342 18.74 -4.93 3.44
C ALA A 342 18.05 -4.98 2.06
N TYR A 343 16.72 -5.01 2.05
CA TYR A 343 15.93 -4.98 0.81
C TYR A 343 16.10 -3.66 0.05
N GLU A 344 16.11 -2.52 0.75
CA GLU A 344 16.35 -1.20 0.18
C GLU A 344 17.76 -1.09 -0.43
N GLN A 345 18.78 -1.65 0.23
CA GLN A 345 20.17 -1.74 -0.26
C GLN A 345 20.29 -2.68 -1.49
N ALA A 346 19.61 -3.83 -1.50
CA ALA A 346 19.54 -4.73 -2.64
C ALA A 346 18.86 -4.06 -3.86
N LEU A 347 17.75 -3.36 -3.67
CA LEU A 347 17.10 -2.58 -4.73
C LEU A 347 17.99 -1.43 -5.23
N TYR A 348 18.72 -0.77 -4.33
CA TYR A 348 19.66 0.30 -4.67
C TYR A 348 20.81 -0.20 -5.56
N ARG A 349 21.30 -1.44 -5.38
CA ARG A 349 22.26 -2.09 -6.32
C ARG A 349 21.70 -2.13 -7.75
N HIS A 350 20.43 -2.52 -7.94
CA HIS A 350 19.81 -2.55 -9.27
C HIS A 350 19.59 -1.15 -9.86
N ALA A 351 19.18 -0.17 -9.04
CA ALA A 351 19.04 1.23 -9.45
C ALA A 351 20.38 1.85 -9.88
N ARG A 352 21.43 1.68 -9.06
CA ARG A 352 22.81 2.12 -9.32
C ARG A 352 23.33 1.59 -10.66
N ASP A 353 23.03 0.34 -10.98
CA ASP A 353 23.40 -0.28 -12.26
C ASP A 353 22.61 0.27 -13.46
N ILE A 354 21.31 0.57 -13.30
CA ILE A 354 20.50 1.23 -14.34
C ILE A 354 21.07 2.62 -14.67
N VAL A 355 21.36 3.44 -13.64
CA VAL A 355 21.90 4.79 -13.85
C VAL A 355 23.30 4.75 -14.49
N ARG A 356 24.21 3.87 -14.00
CA ARG A 356 25.58 3.80 -14.51
C ARG A 356 25.67 3.21 -15.93
N ARG A 357 24.81 2.25 -16.30
CA ARG A 357 24.92 1.52 -17.60
C ARG A 357 23.91 1.91 -18.68
N LEU A 358 22.73 2.43 -18.32
CA LEU A 358 21.62 2.64 -19.26
C LEU A 358 21.24 4.11 -19.44
N PHE A 359 21.54 4.97 -18.47
CA PHE A 359 21.41 6.43 -18.56
C PHE A 359 22.80 7.07 -18.67
N THR A 360 23.36 7.12 -19.88
CA THR A 360 24.75 7.54 -20.18
C THR A 360 24.86 8.83 -20.98
N LYS A 361 23.77 9.44 -21.46
CA LYS A 361 23.77 10.81 -21.99
C LYS A 361 23.93 11.80 -20.83
N PRO A 362 24.85 12.78 -20.88
CA PRO A 362 25.25 13.58 -19.70
C PRO A 362 24.10 14.16 -18.86
N GLU A 363 23.15 14.89 -19.45
CA GLU A 363 22.04 15.48 -18.67
C GLU A 363 21.08 14.43 -18.09
N VAL A 364 20.83 13.34 -18.81
CA VAL A 364 19.97 12.24 -18.32
C VAL A 364 20.68 11.49 -17.19
N GLN A 365 22.00 11.26 -17.32
CA GLN A 365 22.82 10.65 -16.29
C GLN A 365 22.86 11.51 -15.03
N LYS A 366 23.13 12.81 -15.16
CA LYS A 366 23.12 13.80 -14.07
C LYS A 366 21.75 13.84 -13.35
N LYS A 367 20.65 13.87 -14.10
CA LYS A 367 19.28 13.82 -13.56
C LYS A 367 19.04 12.56 -12.74
N TYR A 368 19.38 11.39 -13.29
CA TYR A 368 19.15 10.12 -12.60
C TYR A 368 20.17 9.81 -11.49
N ILE A 369 21.35 10.45 -11.48
CA ILE A 369 22.27 10.46 -10.34
C ILE A 369 21.62 11.19 -9.14
N ALA A 370 21.04 12.38 -9.36
CA ALA A 370 20.31 13.09 -8.30
C ALA A 370 19.08 12.29 -7.81
N ALA A 371 18.34 11.67 -8.75
CA ALA A 371 17.22 10.79 -8.42
C ALA A 371 17.66 9.55 -7.60
N LEU A 372 18.85 9.01 -7.87
CA LEU A 372 19.46 7.89 -7.15
C LEU A 372 19.91 8.29 -5.73
N GLN A 373 20.49 9.47 -5.53
CA GLN A 373 20.85 9.96 -4.18
C GLN A 373 19.61 10.00 -3.26
N GLN A 374 18.48 10.48 -3.79
CA GLN A 374 17.17 10.54 -3.12
C GLN A 374 16.46 9.18 -3.02
N LEU A 375 16.94 8.12 -3.69
CA LEU A 375 16.24 6.83 -3.75
C LEU A 375 16.26 6.13 -2.39
N ARG A 376 15.09 6.08 -1.77
CA ARG A 376 14.77 5.25 -0.60
C ARG A 376 13.46 4.52 -0.87
N TRP A 377 13.26 3.38 -0.21
CA TRP A 377 12.03 2.62 -0.36
C TRP A 377 10.87 3.40 0.29
N PRO A 378 9.69 3.53 -0.36
CA PRO A 378 8.59 4.31 0.18
C PRO A 378 7.72 3.51 1.18
N TYR A 379 6.93 4.21 1.98
CA TYR A 379 5.95 3.61 2.89
C TYR A 379 4.51 3.83 2.39
N TRP A 380 3.58 3.01 2.88
CA TRP A 380 2.14 3.23 2.71
C TRP A 380 1.52 3.54 4.08
N ASP A 381 1.11 4.80 4.29
CA ASP A 381 0.46 5.21 5.53
C ASP A 381 -1.02 4.86 5.53
N TRP A 382 -1.31 3.60 5.86
CA TRP A 382 -2.67 3.10 6.03
C TRP A 382 -3.46 3.76 7.19
N ALA A 383 -2.89 4.70 7.96
CA ALA A 383 -3.59 5.47 8.99
C ALA A 383 -3.90 6.92 8.59
N ASP A 384 -3.47 7.38 7.41
CA ASP A 384 -3.56 8.80 7.05
C ASP A 384 -4.99 9.28 6.72
N ARG A 385 -5.25 10.56 7.03
CA ARG A 385 -6.58 11.19 6.93
C ARG A 385 -7.05 11.55 5.51
N ILE A 386 -6.14 11.56 4.54
CA ILE A 386 -6.36 11.94 3.14
C ILE A 386 -6.77 10.70 2.34
N ASN A 387 -5.98 9.62 2.44
CA ASN A 387 -6.23 8.37 1.74
C ASN A 387 -7.12 7.41 2.55
N GLN A 388 -7.37 7.64 3.84
CA GLN A 388 -8.37 6.92 4.64
C GLN A 388 -8.26 5.38 4.56
N SER A 389 -7.01 4.89 4.66
CA SER A 389 -6.62 3.50 4.49
C SER A 389 -6.76 2.90 3.08
N ASN A 390 -7.15 3.65 2.04
CA ASN A 390 -7.08 3.18 0.66
C ASN A 390 -5.69 2.61 0.32
N MET A 391 -5.67 1.55 -0.48
CA MET A 391 -4.44 1.02 -1.06
C MET A 391 -3.88 2.03 -2.07
N PRO A 392 -2.54 2.21 -2.16
CA PRO A 392 -1.98 3.17 -3.11
C PRO A 392 -2.30 2.71 -4.53
N LYS A 393 -2.85 3.59 -5.39
CA LYS A 393 -3.31 3.21 -6.74
C LYS A 393 -2.25 2.48 -7.58
N VAL A 394 -0.97 2.86 -7.42
CA VAL A 394 0.18 2.16 -8.03
C VAL A 394 0.26 0.67 -7.67
N THR A 395 -0.27 0.22 -6.54
CA THR A 395 -0.35 -1.22 -6.20
C THR A 395 -1.50 -1.94 -6.90
N MET A 396 -2.50 -1.22 -7.43
CA MET A 396 -3.73 -1.80 -7.97
C MET A 396 -3.78 -1.87 -9.50
N ASP A 397 -3.03 -1.02 -10.21
CA ASP A 397 -2.98 -0.99 -11.68
C ASP A 397 -1.97 -2.03 -12.22
N ALA A 398 -2.42 -2.99 -13.05
CA ALA A 398 -1.58 -4.09 -13.55
C ALA A 398 -0.44 -3.67 -14.53
N LYS A 399 -0.48 -2.44 -15.04
CA LYS A 399 0.55 -1.85 -15.91
C LYS A 399 0.86 -0.43 -15.47
N ILE A 400 2.12 -0.03 -15.64
CA ILE A 400 2.59 1.31 -15.26
C ILE A 400 3.41 1.91 -16.40
N THR A 401 3.31 3.23 -16.57
CA THR A 401 4.09 4.00 -17.53
C THR A 401 5.06 4.90 -16.78
N VAL A 402 6.36 4.77 -17.09
CA VAL A 402 7.47 5.49 -16.46
C VAL A 402 8.41 6.06 -17.52
N MET A 403 9.28 6.99 -17.14
CA MET A 403 10.47 7.29 -17.95
C MET A 403 11.53 6.22 -17.71
N GLY A 404 12.01 5.59 -18.79
CA GLY A 404 13.03 4.55 -18.76
C GLY A 404 13.95 4.60 -19.99
N PRO A 405 14.99 3.75 -20.06
CA PRO A 405 16.03 3.88 -21.07
C PRO A 405 15.55 3.86 -22.52
N ASP A 406 16.10 4.76 -23.34
CA ASP A 406 15.87 4.79 -24.79
C ASP A 406 16.65 3.70 -25.55
N GLY A 407 17.72 3.17 -24.95
CA GLY A 407 18.64 2.20 -25.55
C GLY A 407 19.83 2.85 -26.28
N GLN A 408 19.99 4.17 -26.17
CA GLN A 408 21.09 5.00 -26.69
C GLN A 408 21.66 5.91 -25.57
N GLY A 409 21.41 5.59 -24.30
CA GLY A 409 21.88 6.32 -23.13
C GLY A 409 20.96 7.42 -22.59
N GLY A 410 19.83 7.69 -23.24
CA GLY A 410 18.83 8.65 -22.79
C GLY A 410 17.58 7.98 -22.21
N GLU A 411 16.49 8.75 -22.15
CA GLU A 411 15.21 8.32 -21.59
C GLU A 411 14.05 8.49 -22.59
N ARG A 412 13.01 7.68 -22.40
CA ARG A 412 11.73 7.72 -23.12
C ARG A 412 10.61 7.20 -22.22
N LYS A 413 9.36 7.49 -22.57
CA LYS A 413 8.22 6.82 -21.92
C LYS A 413 8.20 5.34 -22.29
N VAL A 414 8.10 4.47 -21.29
CA VAL A 414 7.93 3.03 -21.42
C VAL A 414 6.75 2.57 -20.57
N THR A 415 5.95 1.64 -21.09
CA THR A 415 4.88 0.98 -20.33
C THR A 415 5.27 -0.46 -20.08
N ILE A 416 5.31 -0.87 -18.81
CA ILE A 416 5.70 -2.20 -18.36
C ILE A 416 4.58 -2.87 -17.56
N ALA A 417 4.70 -4.19 -17.32
CA ALA A 417 3.96 -4.84 -16.24
C ALA A 417 4.35 -4.18 -14.92
N ASN A 418 3.40 -3.88 -14.05
CA ASN A 418 3.67 -3.06 -12.87
C ASN A 418 4.23 -3.92 -11.73
N PRO A 419 5.49 -3.71 -11.29
CA PRO A 419 6.08 -4.51 -10.23
C PRO A 419 5.45 -4.26 -8.84
N PHE A 420 4.63 -3.22 -8.65
CA PHE A 420 3.85 -3.04 -7.42
C PHE A 420 2.52 -3.82 -7.41
N TYR A 421 2.10 -4.39 -8.54
CA TYR A 421 0.82 -5.09 -8.67
C TYR A 421 0.87 -6.53 -8.14
N SER A 422 1.88 -7.29 -8.54
CA SER A 422 2.04 -8.71 -8.23
C SER A 422 3.46 -9.16 -8.55
N TYR A 423 4.02 -10.10 -7.78
CA TYR A 423 5.21 -10.84 -8.17
C TYR A 423 4.82 -12.10 -8.94
N VAL A 424 5.54 -12.42 -10.03
CA VAL A 424 5.32 -13.62 -10.84
C VAL A 424 6.47 -14.60 -10.58
N PHE A 425 6.14 -15.81 -10.13
CA PHE A 425 7.12 -16.84 -9.79
C PHE A 425 7.69 -17.45 -11.07
N LYS A 426 9.03 -17.60 -11.14
CA LYS A 426 9.75 -18.09 -12.33
C LYS A 426 10.20 -19.54 -12.11
N GLY A 427 10.07 -20.38 -13.14
CA GLY A 427 10.62 -21.75 -13.10
C GLY A 427 10.13 -22.55 -11.88
N PRO A 428 11.02 -23.06 -11.01
CA PRO A 428 10.65 -23.84 -9.83
C PRO A 428 10.21 -22.99 -8.62
N GLU A 429 10.26 -21.65 -8.66
CA GLU A 429 9.98 -20.79 -7.51
C GLU A 429 8.58 -21.01 -6.88
N ASN A 430 7.58 -21.46 -7.65
CA ASN A 430 6.24 -21.76 -7.16
C ASN A 430 6.10 -23.14 -6.46
N THR A 431 7.15 -23.96 -6.46
CA THR A 431 7.15 -25.27 -5.77
C THR A 431 7.18 -25.16 -4.24
N ILE A 432 7.43 -23.96 -3.71
CA ILE A 432 7.41 -23.67 -2.26
C ILE A 432 6.01 -23.74 -1.64
N PHE A 433 4.95 -23.70 -2.46
CA PHE A 433 3.58 -23.61 -1.98
C PHE A 433 3.02 -24.96 -1.53
N LYS A 434 2.58 -25.00 -0.27
CA LYS A 434 1.86 -26.13 0.32
C LYS A 434 0.37 -26.13 -0.03
N LYS A 435 -0.37 -27.13 0.50
CA LYS A 435 -1.83 -27.33 0.38
C LYS A 435 -2.60 -26.00 0.43
N GLY A 436 -3.57 -25.86 -0.47
CA GLY A 436 -4.35 -24.64 -0.67
C GLY A 436 -3.69 -23.56 -1.55
N PHE A 437 -2.36 -23.51 -1.64
CA PHE A 437 -1.61 -22.55 -2.46
C PHE A 437 -0.85 -23.19 -3.63
N ILE A 438 -0.82 -24.52 -3.73
CA ILE A 438 -0.20 -25.29 -4.83
C ILE A 438 -0.67 -24.74 -6.19
N GLY A 439 0.29 -24.45 -7.06
CA GLY A 439 0.03 -23.97 -8.43
C GLY A 439 -0.16 -22.45 -8.57
N LEU A 440 -0.01 -21.67 -7.49
CA LEU A 440 -0.02 -20.21 -7.55
C LEU A 440 1.18 -19.69 -8.37
N ASN A 441 0.91 -19.07 -9.52
CA ASN A 441 1.94 -18.61 -10.47
C ASN A 441 2.32 -17.14 -10.29
N ALA A 442 1.45 -16.34 -9.66
CA ALA A 442 1.69 -14.96 -9.27
C ALA A 442 0.95 -14.60 -7.98
N THR A 443 1.45 -13.62 -7.24
CA THR A 443 0.91 -13.22 -5.92
C THR A 443 -0.44 -12.53 -6.04
N SER A 444 -1.42 -12.96 -5.25
CA SER A 444 -2.79 -12.46 -5.31
C SER A 444 -3.31 -11.92 -3.98
N ARG A 445 -4.15 -10.86 -4.09
CA ARG A 445 -4.81 -10.17 -2.97
C ARG A 445 -6.31 -10.46 -3.00
N ARG A 446 -6.84 -10.98 -1.90
CA ARG A 446 -8.23 -11.45 -1.74
C ARG A 446 -8.80 -12.26 -2.93
N PRO A 447 -8.07 -13.24 -3.50
CA PRO A 447 -8.66 -14.13 -4.50
C PRO A 447 -9.84 -14.92 -3.90
N GLU A 448 -10.76 -15.40 -4.73
CA GLU A 448 -11.89 -16.21 -4.25
C GLU A 448 -11.42 -17.51 -3.58
N ILE A 449 -10.38 -18.14 -4.13
CA ILE A 449 -9.67 -19.32 -3.60
C ILE A 449 -8.17 -19.04 -3.56
N SER A 450 -7.48 -19.59 -2.56
CA SER A 450 -6.07 -19.31 -2.25
C SER A 450 -5.06 -19.70 -3.35
N SER A 451 -5.41 -20.64 -4.23
CA SER A 451 -4.58 -21.07 -5.36
C SER A 451 -4.73 -20.17 -6.60
N SER A 452 -5.66 -19.21 -6.62
CA SER A 452 -5.86 -18.32 -7.76
C SER A 452 -4.91 -17.13 -7.72
N SER A 453 -4.18 -16.92 -8.80
CA SER A 453 -3.29 -15.75 -9.00
C SER A 453 -4.01 -14.47 -9.43
N VAL A 454 -5.35 -14.42 -9.33
CA VAL A 454 -6.15 -13.23 -9.67
C VAL A 454 -6.41 -12.38 -8.42
N SER A 455 -5.85 -11.18 -8.37
CA SER A 455 -6.12 -10.21 -7.29
C SER A 455 -7.49 -9.53 -7.46
N VAL A 456 -8.32 -9.60 -6.42
CA VAL A 456 -9.56 -8.81 -6.29
C VAL A 456 -9.23 -7.52 -5.53
N ASN A 457 -8.44 -6.65 -6.17
CA ASN A 457 -7.89 -5.44 -5.53
C ASN A 457 -8.95 -4.52 -4.91
N GLU A 458 -10.13 -4.40 -5.54
CA GLU A 458 -11.25 -3.63 -4.99
C GLU A 458 -11.75 -4.20 -3.65
N ALA A 459 -11.76 -5.53 -3.47
CA ALA A 459 -12.12 -6.12 -2.19
C ALA A 459 -11.03 -5.90 -1.13
N ALA A 460 -9.75 -5.85 -1.52
CA ALA A 460 -8.63 -5.56 -0.63
C ALA A 460 -8.66 -4.09 -0.13
N ASP A 461 -8.86 -3.16 -1.06
CA ASP A 461 -9.02 -1.73 -0.76
C ASP A 461 -10.24 -1.46 0.11
N ASN A 462 -11.40 -2.03 -0.22
CA ASN A 462 -12.62 -1.89 0.56
C ASN A 462 -12.51 -2.48 1.98
N ALA A 463 -11.87 -3.64 2.15
CA ALA A 463 -11.60 -4.23 3.47
C ALA A 463 -10.56 -3.42 4.28
N MET A 464 -9.66 -2.69 3.61
CA MET A 464 -8.77 -1.74 4.26
C MET A 464 -9.51 -0.47 4.71
N GLN A 465 -10.37 0.10 3.86
CA GLN A 465 -11.21 1.26 4.19
C GLN A 465 -12.12 0.99 5.41
N SER A 466 -12.74 -0.19 5.51
CA SER A 466 -13.79 -0.43 6.53
C SER A 466 -13.32 -0.38 7.98
N ASN A 467 -12.03 -0.65 8.26
CA ASN A 467 -11.44 -0.47 9.59
C ASN A 467 -10.80 0.93 9.81
N TYR A 468 -10.76 1.83 8.81
CA TYR A 468 -9.98 3.09 8.86
C TYR A 468 -10.18 3.90 10.15
N ILE A 469 -11.44 4.17 10.51
CA ILE A 469 -11.81 5.03 11.65
C ILE A 469 -11.17 4.50 12.95
N THR A 470 -11.30 3.20 13.19
CA THR A 470 -10.73 2.54 14.37
C THR A 470 -9.22 2.41 14.26
N ARG A 471 -8.70 2.02 13.10
CA ARG A 471 -7.26 1.81 12.84
C ARG A 471 -6.46 3.11 13.04
N ARG A 472 -6.99 4.26 12.61
CA ARG A 472 -6.37 5.58 12.85
C ARG A 472 -6.33 5.92 14.34
N LYS A 473 -7.42 5.72 15.08
CA LYS A 473 -7.44 5.97 16.53
C LYS A 473 -6.56 5.00 17.31
N GLN A 474 -6.46 3.74 16.89
CA GLN A 474 -5.49 2.78 17.41
C GLN A 474 -4.05 3.21 17.13
N THR A 475 -3.76 3.75 15.95
CA THR A 475 -2.43 4.30 15.60
C THR A 475 -2.08 5.49 16.49
N TYR A 476 -3.02 6.43 16.67
CA TYR A 476 -2.84 7.57 17.57
C TYR A 476 -2.58 7.13 19.01
N ASN A 477 -3.41 6.23 19.56
CA ASN A 477 -3.24 5.72 20.92
C ASN A 477 -1.96 4.87 21.07
N ALA A 478 -1.54 4.14 20.03
CA ALA A 478 -0.28 3.41 20.02
C ALA A 478 0.94 4.35 20.06
N LEU A 479 0.92 5.45 19.30
CA LEU A 479 2.03 6.41 19.24
C LEU A 479 2.09 7.36 20.46
N THR A 480 0.95 7.68 21.07
CA THR A 480 0.87 8.70 22.15
C THR A 480 0.65 8.16 23.56
N SER A 481 -0.04 7.01 23.72
CA SER A 481 -0.53 6.53 25.00
C SER A 481 0.17 5.26 25.51
N THR A 482 1.04 4.64 24.69
CA THR A 482 1.85 3.50 25.13
C THR A 482 3.05 4.00 25.92
N THR A 483 3.17 3.57 27.18
CA THR A 483 4.19 4.10 28.10
C THR A 483 5.51 3.32 28.05
N THR A 484 5.52 2.08 27.56
CA THR A 484 6.69 1.19 27.44
C THR A 484 6.90 0.73 25.98
N PHE A 485 8.13 0.34 25.64
CA PHE A 485 8.44 -0.20 24.31
C PHE A 485 7.65 -1.46 24.00
N ASN A 486 7.56 -2.38 24.96
CA ASN A 486 6.92 -3.68 24.78
C ASN A 486 5.41 -3.53 24.51
N TYR A 487 4.73 -2.55 25.14
CA TYR A 487 3.31 -2.29 24.90
C TYR A 487 3.09 -1.65 23.53
N PHE A 488 3.99 -0.75 23.14
CA PHE A 488 4.03 -0.21 21.78
C PHE A 488 4.24 -1.31 20.73
N ALA A 489 5.26 -2.16 20.88
CA ALA A 489 5.59 -3.22 19.94
C ALA A 489 4.43 -4.21 19.75
N ASN A 490 3.78 -4.64 20.85
CA ASN A 490 2.57 -5.47 20.78
C ASN A 490 1.43 -4.75 20.04
N SER A 491 1.18 -3.48 20.35
CA SER A 491 0.10 -2.68 19.73
C SER A 491 0.33 -2.47 18.23
N LEU A 492 1.57 -2.19 17.84
CA LEU A 492 2.01 -2.06 16.45
C LEU A 492 1.87 -3.38 15.69
N GLU A 493 2.27 -4.51 16.30
CA GLU A 493 2.11 -5.84 15.69
C GLU A 493 0.64 -6.19 15.45
N LYS A 494 -0.27 -5.89 16.38
CA LYS A 494 -1.69 -6.24 16.17
C LYS A 494 -2.34 -5.36 15.08
N LEU A 495 -1.87 -4.12 14.91
CA LEU A 495 -2.22 -3.27 13.76
C LEU A 495 -1.67 -3.84 12.44
N HIS A 496 -0.41 -4.28 12.43
CA HIS A 496 0.24 -4.97 11.31
C HIS A 496 -0.53 -6.23 10.87
N ASN A 497 -0.86 -7.10 11.81
CA ASN A 497 -1.57 -8.36 11.55
C ASN A 497 -2.92 -8.14 10.86
N ASP A 498 -3.64 -7.09 11.28
CA ASP A 498 -4.93 -6.74 10.72
C ASP A 498 -4.80 -6.29 9.24
N VAL A 499 -3.82 -5.44 8.92
CA VAL A 499 -3.55 -5.01 7.54
C VAL A 499 -3.17 -6.20 6.64
N HIS A 500 -2.35 -7.13 7.16
CA HIS A 500 -2.00 -8.37 6.48
C HIS A 500 -3.23 -9.19 6.07
N MET A 501 -4.19 -9.41 6.97
CA MET A 501 -5.43 -10.14 6.64
C MET A 501 -6.44 -9.33 5.82
N GLN A 502 -6.49 -8.00 5.98
CA GLN A 502 -7.39 -7.14 5.21
C GLN A 502 -6.99 -7.08 3.74
N VAL A 503 -5.69 -6.95 3.44
CA VAL A 503 -5.13 -7.02 2.08
C VAL A 503 -5.09 -8.46 1.54
N GLY A 504 -4.76 -9.43 2.39
CA GLY A 504 -4.61 -10.84 1.99
C GLY A 504 -5.94 -11.55 1.75
N GLY A 505 -6.84 -11.58 2.74
CA GLY A 505 -8.02 -12.44 2.73
C GLY A 505 -7.63 -13.91 2.59
N ASN A 506 -8.03 -14.55 1.48
CA ASN A 506 -7.61 -15.92 1.13
C ASN A 506 -6.22 -15.96 0.45
N GLY A 507 -5.64 -14.81 0.12
CA GLY A 507 -4.36 -14.66 -0.59
C GLY A 507 -3.16 -14.55 0.34
N ILE A 508 -1.95 -14.59 -0.24
CA ILE A 508 -0.70 -14.87 0.49
C ILE A 508 -0.32 -13.83 1.55
N MET A 509 -0.78 -12.58 1.44
CA MET A 509 -0.53 -11.54 2.45
C MET A 509 -1.07 -11.91 3.85
N GLY A 510 -2.09 -12.79 3.95
CA GLY A 510 -2.61 -13.29 5.23
C GLY A 510 -1.81 -14.44 5.87
N VAL A 511 -0.72 -14.88 5.23
CA VAL A 511 -0.02 -16.14 5.54
C VAL A 511 1.49 -15.89 5.67
N ILE A 512 2.01 -15.93 6.90
CA ILE A 512 3.38 -15.48 7.24
C ILE A 512 4.46 -16.05 6.30
N PRO A 513 4.49 -17.36 5.95
CA PRO A 513 5.55 -17.90 5.11
C PRO A 513 5.59 -17.38 3.67
N TYR A 514 4.52 -16.74 3.19
CA TYR A 514 4.39 -16.30 1.80
C TYR A 514 4.16 -14.79 1.64
N ALA A 515 3.78 -14.07 2.71
CA ALA A 515 3.36 -12.67 2.62
C ALA A 515 4.42 -11.75 1.96
N ALA A 516 5.71 -11.96 2.25
CA ALA A 516 6.81 -11.15 1.73
C ALA A 516 7.00 -11.19 0.20
N PHE A 517 6.39 -12.15 -0.51
CA PHE A 517 6.42 -12.16 -1.97
C PHE A 517 5.47 -11.12 -2.58
N ASP A 518 4.41 -10.67 -1.89
CA ASP A 518 3.55 -9.60 -2.43
C ASP A 518 4.27 -8.23 -2.33
N PRO A 519 4.40 -7.46 -3.43
CA PRO A 519 5.07 -6.15 -3.42
C PRO A 519 4.53 -5.14 -2.39
N VAL A 520 3.29 -5.29 -1.92
CA VAL A 520 2.69 -4.43 -0.89
C VAL A 520 3.25 -4.70 0.51
N PHE A 521 3.78 -5.90 0.77
CA PHE A 521 4.43 -6.26 2.04
C PHE A 521 5.47 -5.21 2.45
N TRP A 522 6.37 -4.90 1.53
CA TRP A 522 7.48 -3.99 1.74
C TRP A 522 7.01 -2.54 1.97
N LEU A 523 5.90 -2.12 1.36
CA LEU A 523 5.29 -0.81 1.61
C LEU A 523 4.62 -0.72 2.99
N HIS A 524 4.02 -1.83 3.42
CA HIS A 524 3.41 -1.98 4.74
C HIS A 524 4.48 -2.00 5.85
N HIS A 525 5.49 -2.88 5.74
CA HIS A 525 6.57 -3.03 6.72
C HIS A 525 7.46 -1.80 6.84
N ASN A 526 7.63 -1.02 5.77
CA ASN A 526 8.30 0.28 5.89
C ASN A 526 7.44 1.34 6.61
N ASN A 527 6.10 1.20 6.62
CA ASN A 527 5.27 2.00 7.55
C ASN A 527 5.40 1.46 9.00
N ILE A 528 5.63 0.17 9.22
CA ILE A 528 5.95 -0.37 10.55
C ILE A 528 7.28 0.20 11.07
N ASP A 529 8.32 0.25 10.23
CA ASP A 529 9.60 0.91 10.59
C ASP A 529 9.42 2.42 10.84
N ARG A 530 8.60 3.10 10.04
CA ARG A 530 8.21 4.51 10.28
C ARG A 530 7.53 4.69 11.64
N MET A 531 6.55 3.86 11.98
CA MET A 531 5.86 3.95 13.27
C MET A 531 6.82 3.69 14.44
N LEU A 532 7.76 2.75 14.29
CA LEU A 532 8.84 2.52 15.26
C LEU A 532 9.73 3.77 15.42
N ALA A 533 10.21 4.37 14.32
CA ALA A 533 11.03 5.58 14.37
C ALA A 533 10.28 6.76 15.02
N ILE A 534 9.00 6.98 14.64
CA ILE A 534 8.14 8.02 15.23
C ILE A 534 7.94 7.80 16.72
N TRP A 535 7.66 6.57 17.16
CA TRP A 535 7.50 6.28 18.59
C TRP A 535 8.80 6.48 19.36
N GLN A 536 9.95 6.06 18.83
CA GLN A 536 11.25 6.26 19.45
C GLN A 536 11.61 7.75 19.58
N ALA A 537 11.36 8.55 18.53
CA ALA A 537 11.52 10.00 18.56
C ALA A 537 10.62 10.66 19.62
N ALA A 538 9.37 10.21 19.74
CA ALA A 538 8.41 10.70 20.72
C ALA A 538 8.54 10.05 22.12
N ASN A 539 9.47 9.12 22.33
CA ASN A 539 9.69 8.43 23.60
C ASN A 539 11.19 8.16 23.85
N PRO A 540 12.03 9.22 23.87
CA PRO A 540 13.47 9.07 24.05
C PRO A 540 13.81 8.35 25.37
N GLY A 541 14.87 7.53 25.35
CA GLY A 541 15.32 6.75 26.51
C GLY A 541 14.46 5.52 26.85
N LYS A 542 13.35 5.26 26.13
CA LYS A 542 12.51 4.07 26.37
C LYS A 542 12.88 2.93 25.43
N TYR A 543 13.36 1.84 26.00
CA TYR A 543 13.85 0.69 25.24
C TYR A 543 13.10 -0.60 25.56
N LEU A 544 13.31 -1.59 24.70
CA LEU A 544 12.86 -2.97 24.85
C LEU A 544 13.32 -3.58 26.18
N THR A 545 12.41 -4.25 26.89
CA THR A 545 12.71 -5.06 28.07
C THR A 545 12.51 -6.56 27.77
N PRO A 546 13.24 -7.48 28.44
CA PRO A 546 13.20 -8.91 28.10
C PRO A 546 11.80 -9.53 28.20
N ASP A 547 11.40 -10.31 27.20
CA ASP A 547 10.08 -10.97 27.11
C ASP A 547 10.22 -12.37 26.48
N THR A 548 9.24 -13.26 26.66
CA THR A 548 9.31 -14.67 26.22
C THR A 548 9.62 -14.81 24.72
N ALA A 549 10.72 -15.50 24.45
CA ALA A 549 11.32 -15.68 23.14
C ALA A 549 10.45 -16.46 22.16
N VAL A 550 10.76 -16.33 20.86
CA VAL A 550 10.10 -17.07 19.77
C VAL A 550 11.14 -17.71 18.84
N PRO A 551 11.02 -19.00 18.47
CA PRO A 551 11.97 -19.65 17.58
C PRO A 551 11.89 -19.10 16.16
N SER A 552 13.00 -19.19 15.43
CA SER A 552 13.10 -18.85 14.01
C SER A 552 14.03 -19.85 13.29
N PHE A 553 14.23 -19.70 11.98
CA PHE A 553 15.06 -20.61 11.17
C PHE A 553 16.42 -20.92 11.82
N MET A 554 17.17 -19.88 12.23
CA MET A 554 18.51 -20.04 12.81
C MET A 554 18.52 -20.07 14.35
N ARG A 555 17.35 -20.20 14.99
CA ARG A 555 17.24 -20.07 16.45
C ARG A 555 16.17 -20.98 17.05
N ALA A 556 16.62 -22.07 17.67
CA ALA A 556 15.83 -22.80 18.65
C ALA A 556 15.72 -21.97 19.95
N VAL A 557 14.61 -22.14 20.68
CA VAL A 557 14.39 -21.53 22.01
C VAL A 557 13.69 -22.53 22.94
N SER A 558 13.93 -22.38 24.23
CA SER A 558 13.27 -23.09 25.34
C SER A 558 12.13 -22.23 25.92
N PRO A 559 11.18 -22.79 26.69
CA PRO A 559 10.04 -22.03 27.24
C PRO A 559 10.42 -20.84 28.11
N ASP A 560 11.54 -20.93 28.82
CA ASP A 560 12.03 -19.89 29.74
C ASP A 560 12.87 -18.80 29.05
N ASP A 561 13.32 -19.04 27.80
CA ASP A 561 14.18 -18.10 27.07
C ASP A 561 13.51 -16.74 26.86
N LYS A 562 14.34 -15.70 26.71
CA LYS A 562 13.89 -14.32 26.55
C LYS A 562 14.53 -13.66 25.34
N ASP A 563 13.70 -12.92 24.60
CA ASP A 563 14.12 -11.98 23.58
C ASP A 563 14.38 -10.63 24.27
N ASP A 564 15.58 -10.09 24.07
CA ASP A 564 16.13 -8.92 24.76
C ASP A 564 16.87 -7.98 23.78
N LEU A 565 17.55 -6.97 24.32
CA LEU A 565 18.33 -6.01 23.52
C LEU A 565 19.55 -6.62 22.80
N ASN A 566 20.04 -7.78 23.24
CA ASN A 566 21.23 -8.45 22.72
C ASN A 566 20.90 -9.61 21.77
N THR A 567 19.62 -9.97 21.64
CA THR A 567 19.15 -11.11 20.85
C THR A 567 19.51 -10.95 19.37
N PRO A 568 20.24 -11.90 18.75
CA PRO A 568 20.66 -11.80 17.37
C PRO A 568 19.49 -11.77 16.37
N LEU A 569 19.44 -10.72 15.56
CA LEU A 569 18.48 -10.50 14.50
C LEU A 569 18.95 -11.19 13.20
N TYR A 570 19.05 -12.52 13.24
CA TYR A 570 19.43 -13.33 12.07
C TYR A 570 18.50 -13.08 10.86
N PRO A 571 19.00 -13.09 9.61
CA PRO A 571 20.38 -13.34 9.19
C PRO A 571 21.23 -12.06 9.04
N TRP A 572 20.81 -10.93 9.63
CA TRP A 572 21.41 -9.64 9.33
C TRP A 572 22.80 -9.50 9.96
N LYS A 573 23.82 -9.24 9.12
CA LYS A 573 25.18 -8.92 9.56
C LYS A 573 25.40 -7.41 9.65
N HIS A 574 26.01 -6.99 10.75
CA HIS A 574 26.34 -5.60 11.05
C HIS A 574 27.79 -5.32 10.59
N PRO A 575 28.15 -4.09 10.17
CA PRO A 575 29.50 -3.73 9.69
C PRO A 575 30.69 -3.94 10.66
N ASN A 576 30.47 -4.50 11.85
CA ASN A 576 31.50 -4.94 12.79
C ASN A 576 31.68 -6.48 12.81
N GLY A 577 31.13 -7.20 11.82
CA GLY A 577 31.17 -8.66 11.68
C GLY A 577 30.20 -9.43 12.58
N LYS A 578 29.57 -8.78 13.57
CA LYS A 578 28.56 -9.38 14.43
C LYS A 578 27.21 -9.46 13.72
N TRP A 579 26.29 -10.24 14.28
CA TRP A 579 24.87 -10.13 13.94
C TRP A 579 24.31 -8.80 14.45
N TRP A 580 23.31 -8.25 13.77
CA TRP A 580 22.52 -7.16 14.33
C TRP A 580 21.80 -7.62 15.59
N THR A 581 21.55 -6.68 16.49
CA THR A 581 20.78 -6.85 17.73
C THR A 581 19.83 -5.67 17.87
N SER A 582 18.83 -5.77 18.76
CA SER A 582 17.95 -4.63 19.02
C SER A 582 18.69 -3.43 19.61
N ASN A 583 19.87 -3.62 20.24
CA ASN A 583 20.77 -2.55 20.67
C ASN A 583 21.23 -1.64 19.52
N ASP A 584 21.42 -2.17 18.31
CA ASP A 584 21.92 -1.42 17.15
C ASP A 584 20.84 -0.54 16.49
N VAL A 585 19.57 -0.67 16.94
CA VAL A 585 18.39 0.01 16.40
C VAL A 585 17.47 0.63 17.46
N LYS A 586 17.78 0.50 18.77
CA LYS A 586 16.93 0.93 19.89
C LYS A 586 16.73 2.44 19.98
N ASP A 587 17.67 3.22 19.47
CA ASP A 587 17.65 4.67 19.45
C ASP A 587 17.32 5.18 18.04
N VAL A 588 16.50 6.23 17.95
CA VAL A 588 16.04 6.76 16.66
C VAL A 588 17.18 7.36 15.83
N THR A 589 18.21 7.94 16.46
CA THR A 589 19.34 8.60 15.77
C THR A 589 20.09 7.67 14.82
N THR A 590 20.01 6.35 15.06
CA THR A 590 20.64 5.31 14.24
C THR A 590 20.22 5.37 12.76
N ILE A 591 18.96 5.74 12.45
CA ILE A 591 18.45 5.71 11.07
C ILE A 591 19.21 6.67 10.15
N TRP A 592 19.64 7.82 10.67
CA TRP A 592 20.39 8.83 9.91
C TRP A 592 21.82 8.38 9.60
N SER A 593 22.47 7.65 10.52
CA SER A 593 23.75 6.98 10.26
C SER A 593 23.64 5.92 9.15
N TYR A 594 22.48 5.28 9.02
CA TYR A 594 22.12 4.41 7.90
C TYR A 594 21.55 5.16 6.68
N GLY A 595 21.64 6.49 6.68
CA GLY A 595 21.36 7.34 5.52
C GLY A 595 19.89 7.50 5.19
N TYR A 596 18.97 7.27 6.14
CA TYR A 596 17.54 7.51 5.92
C TYR A 596 16.85 8.23 7.07
N GLY A 597 15.67 8.78 6.80
CA GLY A 597 14.78 9.38 7.79
C GLY A 597 13.33 9.34 7.31
N TYR A 598 12.43 10.04 8.01
CA TYR A 598 11.01 10.16 7.65
C TYR A 598 10.56 11.62 7.75
N PRO A 599 9.42 12.04 7.15
CA PRO A 599 8.90 13.40 7.31
C PRO A 599 8.63 13.78 8.77
N GLU A 600 8.35 12.80 9.62
CA GLU A 600 8.10 12.94 11.05
C GLU A 600 9.36 12.70 11.92
N VAL A 601 10.45 12.21 11.31
CA VAL A 601 11.78 12.05 11.92
C VAL A 601 12.86 12.50 10.91
N PRO A 602 12.97 13.82 10.64
CA PRO A 602 13.74 14.33 9.50
C PRO A 602 15.25 14.16 9.64
N CYS A 603 15.94 13.98 8.51
CA CYS A 603 17.41 13.93 8.44
C CYS A 603 18.11 15.17 9.01
N TYR A 604 17.45 16.35 9.06
CA TYR A 604 18.06 17.58 9.58
C TYR A 604 18.18 17.64 11.10
N PHE A 605 17.59 16.70 11.85
CA PHE A 605 17.88 16.50 13.28
C PHE A 605 19.17 15.67 13.51
N GLN A 606 19.89 15.27 12.46
CA GLN A 606 21.14 14.52 12.59
C GLN A 606 22.23 15.39 13.25
N GLY A 607 22.44 15.16 14.55
CA GLY A 607 23.39 15.89 15.40
C GLY A 607 22.73 16.76 16.47
N ASP A 608 21.43 17.05 16.36
CA ASP A 608 20.65 17.77 17.37
C ASP A 608 19.26 17.12 17.54
N THR A 609 19.03 16.50 18.69
CA THR A 609 17.75 15.87 19.06
C THR A 609 16.94 16.67 20.08
N ASN A 610 17.39 17.86 20.49
CA ASN A 610 16.85 18.57 21.66
C ASN A 610 15.34 18.89 21.56
N THR A 611 14.81 19.04 20.35
CA THR A 611 13.39 19.32 20.08
C THR A 611 12.68 18.19 19.33
N LEU A 612 13.28 17.00 19.23
CA LEU A 612 12.79 15.89 18.40
C LEU A 612 11.50 15.26 18.96
N ASP A 613 11.34 15.12 20.28
CA ASP A 613 10.08 14.62 20.87
C ASP A 613 8.92 15.60 20.61
N ASP A 614 9.17 16.89 20.83
CA ASP A 614 8.26 17.99 20.49
C ASP A 614 7.79 17.90 19.03
N PHE A 615 8.74 17.77 18.09
CA PHE A 615 8.47 17.69 16.66
C PHE A 615 7.70 16.41 16.27
N ALA A 616 8.14 15.24 16.77
CA ALA A 616 7.48 13.98 16.49
C ALA A 616 6.07 13.92 17.10
N THR A 617 5.89 14.42 18.33
CA THR A 617 4.59 14.54 18.99
C THR A 617 3.67 15.50 18.22
N GLU A 618 4.19 16.63 17.73
CA GLU A 618 3.44 17.54 16.86
C GLU A 618 3.05 16.91 15.52
N ALA A 619 3.93 16.11 14.91
CA ALA A 619 3.63 15.36 13.70
C ALA A 619 2.55 14.29 13.94
N ILE A 620 2.66 13.51 15.04
CA ILE A 620 1.65 12.51 15.46
C ILE A 620 0.29 13.17 15.66
N ASN A 621 0.24 14.28 16.41
CA ASN A 621 -1.01 15.01 16.66
C ASN A 621 -1.57 15.60 15.36
N ASN A 622 -0.74 16.18 14.49
CA ASN A 622 -1.20 16.74 13.21
C ASN A 622 -1.71 15.68 12.23
N ALA A 623 -1.20 14.45 12.26
CA ALA A 623 -1.65 13.37 11.38
C ALA A 623 -2.88 12.62 11.95
N TYR A 624 -2.80 12.16 13.21
CA TYR A 624 -3.68 11.11 13.74
C TYR A 624 -4.60 11.56 14.89
N SER A 625 -4.46 12.79 15.43
CA SER A 625 -5.38 13.30 16.44
C SER A 625 -6.74 13.71 15.86
N ASP A 626 -7.78 13.64 16.68
CA ASP A 626 -9.13 14.13 16.36
C ASP A 626 -9.32 15.62 16.69
N THR A 627 -8.28 16.30 17.20
CA THR A 627 -8.30 17.74 17.50
C THR A 627 -8.31 18.64 16.26
N ASN A 628 -7.81 18.15 15.12
CA ASN A 628 -7.44 18.98 13.97
C ASN A 628 -7.91 18.38 12.62
N THR A 629 -9.21 18.09 12.50
CA THR A 629 -9.85 17.62 11.25
C THR A 629 -9.91 18.76 10.21
N PRO A 630 -9.26 18.64 9.04
CA PRO A 630 -9.31 19.68 8.01
C PRO A 630 -10.72 19.83 7.40
N LYS A 631 -11.10 21.05 7.01
CA LYS A 631 -12.33 21.30 6.23
C LYS A 631 -12.19 20.72 4.82
N ILE A 632 -12.69 19.49 4.61
CA ILE A 632 -12.76 18.87 3.28
C ILE A 632 -13.74 19.66 2.40
N LYS A 633 -13.23 20.35 1.36
CA LYS A 633 -14.07 20.95 0.32
C LYS A 633 -14.79 19.82 -0.46
N GLY A 634 -16.09 19.97 -0.70
CA GLY A 634 -16.86 19.09 -1.58
C GLY A 634 -17.68 17.98 -0.90
N ARG A 635 -17.49 17.71 0.41
CA ARG A 635 -18.51 17.04 1.25
C ARG A 635 -19.16 18.08 2.15
N ALA A 636 -20.40 17.82 2.57
CA ALA A 636 -21.13 18.72 3.47
C ALA A 636 -20.30 18.99 4.73
N ALA A 637 -20.09 20.27 5.05
CA ALA A 637 -19.15 20.69 6.08
C ALA A 637 -19.69 20.37 7.49
N VAL A 638 -19.48 19.13 7.94
CA VAL A 638 -19.76 18.71 9.32
C VAL A 638 -18.95 19.59 10.27
N LYS A 639 -19.64 20.45 11.03
CA LYS A 639 -19.04 21.24 12.10
C LYS A 639 -18.65 20.33 13.28
N GLN A 640 -17.60 19.54 13.13
CA GLN A 640 -16.94 18.92 14.28
C GLN A 640 -16.30 20.03 15.12
N ALA A 641 -16.69 20.09 16.40
CA ALA A 641 -16.04 20.97 17.36
C ALA A 641 -14.64 20.43 17.69
N THR A 642 -13.67 21.32 17.91
CA THR A 642 -12.32 20.95 18.29
C THR A 642 -12.31 20.29 19.66
N THR A 643 -11.73 19.09 19.76
CA THR A 643 -11.59 18.36 21.04
C THR A 643 -10.42 18.84 21.89
N ALA A 644 -9.62 19.81 21.41
CA ALA A 644 -8.45 20.33 22.10
C ALA A 644 -8.80 20.86 23.51
N GLY A 645 -8.07 20.40 24.53
CA GLY A 645 -8.32 20.72 25.93
C GLY A 645 -9.56 20.08 26.56
N GLN A 646 -10.40 19.39 25.79
CA GLN A 646 -11.58 18.69 26.33
C GLN A 646 -11.16 17.42 27.08
N ASN A 647 -11.88 17.13 28.17
CA ASN A 647 -11.87 15.81 28.77
C ASN A 647 -12.95 14.95 28.10
N VAL A 648 -12.53 13.92 27.38
CA VAL A 648 -13.42 12.97 26.70
C VAL A 648 -13.38 11.61 27.40
N THR A 649 -14.52 10.94 27.48
CA THR A 649 -14.57 9.54 27.93
C THR A 649 -14.29 8.64 26.73
N GLU A 650 -13.07 8.12 26.61
CA GLU A 650 -12.78 7.05 25.66
C GLU A 650 -13.34 5.72 26.19
N TRP A 651 -13.88 4.94 25.26
CA TRP A 651 -14.41 3.60 25.51
C TRP A 651 -13.63 2.63 24.63
N ASP A 652 -13.20 1.51 25.19
CA ASP A 652 -12.44 0.49 24.47
C ASP A 652 -13.08 -0.89 24.65
N ILE A 653 -13.06 -1.71 23.61
CA ILE A 653 -13.13 -3.16 23.74
C ILE A 653 -11.71 -3.66 23.96
N ASN A 654 -11.51 -4.57 24.90
CA ASN A 654 -10.24 -5.26 25.10
C ASN A 654 -10.47 -6.75 24.89
N ILE A 655 -9.66 -7.35 24.01
CA ILE A 655 -9.69 -8.78 23.71
C ILE A 655 -8.39 -9.39 24.25
N ILE A 656 -8.52 -10.52 24.93
CA ILE A 656 -7.43 -11.38 25.39
C ILE A 656 -7.70 -12.78 24.85
N VAL A 657 -6.70 -13.43 24.26
CA VAL A 657 -6.80 -14.82 23.81
C VAL A 657 -5.41 -15.47 23.80
N ASP A 658 -5.33 -16.76 24.08
CA ASP A 658 -4.14 -17.55 23.79
C ASP A 658 -3.99 -17.68 22.27
N GLN A 659 -2.86 -17.27 21.70
CA GLN A 659 -2.65 -17.42 20.26
C GLN A 659 -2.74 -18.89 19.79
N ALA A 660 -2.44 -19.87 20.66
CA ALA A 660 -2.59 -21.29 20.35
C ALA A 660 -4.06 -21.79 20.36
N GLU A 661 -5.05 -20.94 20.67
CA GLU A 661 -6.48 -21.31 20.67
C GLU A 661 -6.92 -21.91 19.32
N LEU A 662 -6.43 -21.36 18.21
CA LEU A 662 -6.57 -21.92 16.87
C LEU A 662 -5.20 -22.07 16.20
N TYR A 663 -5.05 -23.04 15.29
CA TYR A 663 -3.76 -23.46 14.75
C TYR A 663 -3.19 -22.45 13.74
N SER A 664 -3.92 -22.22 12.64
CA SER A 664 -3.58 -21.27 11.56
C SER A 664 -3.86 -19.80 11.95
N THR A 665 -3.75 -18.88 10.98
CA THR A 665 -4.21 -17.48 11.12
C THR A 665 -5.69 -17.43 11.49
N PHE A 666 -6.06 -16.57 12.45
CA PHE A 666 -7.46 -16.26 12.75
C PHE A 666 -7.67 -14.79 13.09
N SER A 667 -8.89 -14.31 12.84
CA SER A 667 -9.31 -12.93 13.13
C SER A 667 -10.61 -12.96 13.93
N ILE A 668 -10.58 -12.37 15.13
CA ILE A 668 -11.77 -12.09 15.92
C ILE A 668 -12.38 -10.78 15.39
N TYR A 669 -13.56 -10.86 14.79
CA TYR A 669 -14.31 -9.71 14.32
C TYR A 669 -15.21 -9.18 15.44
N VAL A 670 -15.31 -7.86 15.57
CA VAL A 670 -16.22 -7.20 16.52
C VAL A 670 -17.23 -6.32 15.78
N PHE A 671 -18.47 -6.32 16.26
CA PHE A 671 -19.61 -5.62 15.67
C PHE A 671 -20.43 -4.86 16.73
N LEU A 672 -21.08 -3.77 16.30
CA LEU A 672 -22.18 -3.10 17.02
C LEU A 672 -23.50 -3.41 16.28
N GLY A 673 -24.08 -4.56 16.62
CA GLY A 673 -25.20 -5.20 15.93
C GLY A 673 -24.84 -6.61 15.48
N ASN A 674 -25.83 -7.35 14.97
CA ASN A 674 -25.58 -8.68 14.43
C ASN A 674 -24.73 -8.58 13.13
N PRO A 675 -23.72 -9.45 12.95
CA PRO A 675 -23.02 -9.55 11.68
C PRO A 675 -23.93 -10.06 10.55
N PRO A 676 -23.62 -9.78 9.27
CA PRO A 676 -24.27 -10.43 8.14
C PRO A 676 -24.21 -11.96 8.23
N ALA A 677 -25.26 -12.66 7.80
CA ALA A 677 -25.28 -14.13 7.82
C ALA A 677 -24.22 -14.76 6.89
N ASP A 678 -23.80 -14.04 5.85
CA ASP A 678 -22.72 -14.41 4.92
C ASP A 678 -21.37 -13.82 5.39
N PRO A 679 -20.39 -14.66 5.76
CA PRO A 679 -19.05 -14.22 6.19
C PRO A 679 -18.31 -13.36 5.16
N LYS A 680 -18.55 -13.57 3.85
CA LYS A 680 -17.89 -12.78 2.80
C LYS A 680 -18.26 -11.29 2.86
N LYS A 681 -19.35 -10.95 3.55
CA LYS A 681 -19.87 -9.58 3.71
C LYS A 681 -19.48 -8.94 5.04
N TRP A 682 -18.75 -9.63 5.92
CA TRP A 682 -18.35 -9.11 7.24
C TRP A 682 -17.44 -7.90 7.14
N ASP A 683 -16.45 -7.93 6.24
CA ASP A 683 -15.54 -6.80 6.00
C ASP A 683 -16.26 -5.55 5.47
N MET A 684 -17.43 -5.70 4.85
CA MET A 684 -18.24 -4.60 4.30
C MET A 684 -19.43 -4.21 5.18
N SER A 685 -19.54 -4.79 6.39
CA SER A 685 -20.66 -4.49 7.27
C SER A 685 -20.52 -3.11 7.89
N SER A 686 -21.54 -2.27 7.74
CA SER A 686 -21.66 -1.00 8.49
C SER A 686 -21.79 -1.18 10.00
N GLN A 687 -21.93 -2.43 10.48
CA GLN A 687 -21.88 -2.77 11.91
C GLN A 687 -20.49 -3.22 12.38
N LYS A 688 -19.52 -3.47 11.49
CA LYS A 688 -18.14 -3.82 11.87
C LYS A 688 -17.51 -2.70 12.69
N VAL A 689 -16.75 -3.07 13.71
CA VAL A 689 -16.01 -2.14 14.59
C VAL A 689 -14.53 -2.18 14.25
N SER A 690 -13.95 -3.38 14.35
CA SER A 690 -12.58 -3.68 13.95
C SER A 690 -12.40 -5.20 13.95
N THR A 691 -11.16 -5.63 13.82
CA THR A 691 -10.69 -7.00 13.96
C THR A 691 -9.55 -7.05 14.98
N MET A 692 -9.34 -8.23 15.58
CA MET A 692 -8.07 -8.62 16.19
C MET A 692 -7.55 -9.84 15.46
N THR A 693 -6.52 -9.66 14.65
CA THR A 693 -5.88 -10.74 13.89
C THR A 693 -4.65 -11.29 14.59
N LEU A 694 -4.57 -12.61 14.71
CA LEU A 694 -3.38 -13.35 15.09
C LEU A 694 -2.95 -14.22 13.91
N LEU A 695 -1.90 -13.75 13.21
CA LEU A 695 -1.30 -14.46 12.07
C LEU A 695 -0.65 -15.77 12.53
N GLY A 696 -0.62 -16.76 11.63
CA GLY A 696 0.03 -18.05 11.83
C GLY A 696 0.36 -18.76 10.53
N ASN A 697 0.89 -19.97 10.66
CA ASN A 697 1.20 -20.85 9.53
C ASN A 697 0.16 -21.99 9.50
N PRO A 698 -0.34 -22.42 8.33
CA PRO A 698 -1.29 -23.53 8.25
C PRO A 698 -0.79 -24.85 8.86
N ASP A 699 0.52 -25.12 8.85
CA ASP A 699 1.11 -26.39 9.31
C ASP A 699 1.94 -26.29 10.62
N VAL A 700 2.15 -25.11 11.20
CA VAL A 700 2.99 -24.95 12.41
C VAL A 700 2.13 -24.59 13.62
N PRO A 701 2.26 -25.31 14.77
CA PRO A 701 1.55 -24.93 15.98
C PRO A 701 2.08 -23.59 16.49
N LYS A 702 1.21 -22.59 16.67
CA LYS A 702 1.59 -21.37 17.40
C LYS A 702 1.85 -21.69 18.87
N MET A 703 2.86 -21.08 19.45
CA MET A 703 3.22 -21.30 20.85
C MET A 703 2.15 -20.71 21.78
N SER A 704 1.81 -21.43 22.86
CA SER A 704 0.76 -20.98 23.80
C SER A 704 1.26 -19.76 24.57
N LYS A 705 0.58 -18.62 24.38
CA LYS A 705 0.97 -17.29 24.86
C LYS A 705 -0.24 -16.36 24.78
N LEU A 706 -0.56 -15.67 25.88
CA LEU A 706 -1.65 -14.69 25.90
C LEU A 706 -1.26 -13.46 25.08
N GLU A 707 -2.08 -13.17 24.07
CA GLU A 707 -2.03 -11.99 23.24
C GLU A 707 -3.26 -11.11 23.50
N GLY A 708 -3.12 -9.80 23.34
CA GLY A 708 -4.21 -8.87 23.61
C GLY A 708 -4.16 -7.59 22.79
N MET A 709 -5.35 -7.02 22.55
CA MET A 709 -5.56 -5.83 21.73
C MET A 709 -6.66 -4.92 22.30
N THR A 710 -6.40 -3.62 22.33
CA THR A 710 -7.39 -2.57 22.64
C THR A 710 -7.98 -2.02 21.34
N ILE A 711 -9.31 -2.00 21.25
CA ILE A 711 -10.09 -1.54 20.09
C ILE A 711 -10.97 -0.36 20.55
N PRO A 712 -10.60 0.90 20.25
CA PRO A 712 -11.31 2.09 20.70
C PRO A 712 -12.65 2.25 19.97
N LEU A 713 -13.72 2.34 20.75
CA LEU A 713 -15.10 2.51 20.30
C LEU A 713 -15.49 3.97 20.05
N GLY A 714 -14.84 4.94 20.73
CA GLY A 714 -15.27 6.35 20.78
C GLY A 714 -15.63 6.98 19.43
N PRO A 715 -14.76 6.91 18.41
CA PRO A 715 -15.05 7.44 17.07
C PRO A 715 -16.27 6.81 16.39
N LEU A 716 -16.47 5.49 16.55
CA LEU A 716 -17.60 4.76 15.95
C LEU A 716 -18.92 4.97 16.70
N LEU A 717 -18.88 5.07 18.04
CA LEU A 717 -20.04 5.47 18.83
C LEU A 717 -20.50 6.87 18.40
N SER A 718 -19.57 7.82 18.27
CA SER A 718 -19.84 9.17 17.77
C SER A 718 -20.40 9.17 16.34
N GLN A 719 -19.83 8.36 15.42
CA GLN A 719 -20.33 8.21 14.05
C GLN A 719 -21.76 7.64 13.99
N LYS A 720 -22.07 6.65 14.85
CA LYS A 720 -23.42 6.07 14.99
C LYS A 720 -24.38 6.94 15.82
N GLY A 721 -23.96 8.14 16.24
CA GLY A 721 -24.76 9.07 17.05
C GLY A 721 -24.99 8.62 18.50
N VAL A 722 -24.33 7.56 18.96
CA VAL A 722 -24.51 6.95 20.28
C VAL A 722 -23.86 7.84 21.34
N LYS A 723 -24.70 8.44 22.19
CA LYS A 723 -24.34 9.32 23.30
C LYS A 723 -25.25 9.05 24.49
N GLY A 724 -24.76 9.30 25.70
CA GLY A 724 -25.51 9.12 26.93
C GLY A 724 -24.61 9.13 28.16
N THR A 725 -25.21 8.87 29.31
CA THR A 725 -24.51 8.55 30.57
C THR A 725 -23.70 7.26 30.45
N GLU A 726 -22.81 7.02 31.42
CA GLU A 726 -22.02 5.79 31.50
C GLU A 726 -22.89 4.52 31.47
N LYS A 727 -24.08 4.58 32.09
CA LYS A 727 -25.05 3.47 32.08
C LYS A 727 -25.69 3.26 30.71
N GLU A 728 -26.11 4.31 30.02
CA GLU A 728 -26.75 4.18 28.70
C GLU A 728 -25.77 3.60 27.66
N ILE A 729 -24.49 3.96 27.73
CA ILE A 729 -23.45 3.34 26.89
C ILE A 729 -23.23 1.87 27.28
N GLN A 730 -23.20 1.53 28.58
CA GLN A 730 -23.13 0.12 29.02
C GLN A 730 -24.33 -0.69 28.54
N ASP A 731 -25.56 -0.20 28.68
CA ASP A 731 -26.78 -0.89 28.26
C ASP A 731 -26.83 -1.05 26.71
N TYR A 732 -26.37 -0.03 25.97
CA TYR A 732 -26.20 -0.12 24.52
C TYR A 732 -25.19 -1.21 24.13
N LEU A 733 -24.01 -1.25 24.77
CA LEU A 733 -22.99 -2.27 24.48
C LEU A 733 -23.42 -3.66 24.95
N ALA A 734 -24.12 -3.78 26.09
CA ALA A 734 -24.72 -5.03 26.54
C ALA A 734 -25.68 -5.60 25.46
N LYS A 735 -26.49 -4.74 24.83
CA LYS A 735 -27.44 -5.13 23.78
C LYS A 735 -26.80 -5.37 22.40
N TYR A 736 -25.83 -4.55 21.99
CA TYR A 736 -25.35 -4.51 20.59
C TYR A 736 -23.91 -4.98 20.36
N LEU A 737 -23.03 -5.02 21.38
CA LEU A 737 -21.65 -5.50 21.20
C LEU A 737 -21.64 -7.01 20.96
N VAL A 738 -21.27 -7.44 19.76
CA VAL A 738 -21.18 -8.85 19.33
C VAL A 738 -19.78 -9.11 18.77
N TRP A 739 -19.25 -10.31 18.98
CA TRP A 739 -18.01 -10.76 18.36
C TRP A 739 -18.12 -12.20 17.86
N THR A 740 -17.29 -12.53 16.88
CA THR A 740 -17.26 -13.81 16.17
C THR A 740 -15.86 -14.02 15.56
N CYS A 741 -15.53 -15.21 15.07
CA CYS A 741 -14.20 -15.54 14.59
C CYS A 741 -14.22 -16.08 13.16
N LEU A 742 -13.26 -15.67 12.33
CA LEU A 742 -12.85 -16.38 11.12
C LEU A 742 -11.51 -17.07 11.37
N SER A 743 -11.37 -18.31 10.93
CA SER A 743 -10.10 -19.06 10.89
C SER A 743 -9.75 -19.36 9.44
N VAL A 744 -8.48 -19.20 9.08
CA VAL A 744 -7.92 -19.79 7.86
C VAL A 744 -7.88 -21.33 8.01
N THR A 745 -8.07 -22.06 6.93
CA THR A 745 -8.04 -23.54 6.87
C THR A 745 -6.74 -24.07 6.27
N GLU A 746 -6.48 -25.37 6.43
CA GLU A 746 -5.38 -26.07 5.76
C GLU A 746 -5.61 -26.24 4.25
N GLU A 747 -6.88 -26.25 3.83
CA GLU A 747 -7.30 -26.22 2.42
C GLU A 747 -7.04 -24.86 1.76
N GLY A 748 -6.73 -23.84 2.56
CA GLY A 748 -6.68 -22.44 2.14
C GLY A 748 -8.07 -21.79 2.10
N GLY A 749 -8.09 -20.49 2.44
CA GLY A 749 -9.31 -19.70 2.61
C GLY A 749 -9.87 -19.70 4.05
N THR A 750 -10.89 -18.87 4.30
CA THR A 750 -11.44 -18.64 5.65
C THR A 750 -12.80 -19.32 5.90
N LYS A 751 -12.99 -19.88 7.10
CA LYS A 751 -14.29 -20.35 7.62
C LYS A 751 -14.64 -19.71 8.97
N PRO A 752 -15.94 -19.52 9.30
CA PRO A 752 -16.36 -19.16 10.65
C PRO A 752 -15.94 -20.20 11.70
N TYR A 753 -15.70 -19.73 12.93
CA TYR A 753 -15.47 -20.56 14.10
C TYR A 753 -16.36 -20.07 15.26
N ASP A 754 -17.01 -20.99 15.98
CA ASP A 754 -17.86 -20.61 17.11
C ASP A 754 -17.00 -20.20 18.31
N VAL A 755 -17.01 -18.90 18.61
CA VAL A 755 -16.31 -18.29 19.76
C VAL A 755 -16.68 -18.92 21.11
N LYS A 756 -17.81 -19.63 21.21
CA LYS A 756 -18.17 -20.42 22.41
C LYS A 756 -17.27 -21.63 22.67
N LEU A 757 -16.50 -22.06 21.67
CA LEU A 757 -15.53 -23.16 21.78
C LEU A 757 -14.12 -22.67 22.13
N MET A 758 -13.87 -21.36 22.06
CA MET A 758 -12.57 -20.74 22.36
C MET A 758 -12.39 -20.59 23.88
N LYS A 759 -11.51 -21.40 24.48
CA LYS A 759 -11.41 -21.54 25.94
C LYS A 759 -10.75 -20.35 26.64
N SER A 760 -9.65 -19.85 26.06
CA SER A 760 -8.88 -18.72 26.58
C SER A 760 -9.54 -17.36 26.33
N LEU A 761 -10.44 -17.26 25.35
CA LEU A 761 -11.01 -15.99 24.91
C LEU A 761 -11.69 -15.23 26.07
N LYS A 762 -11.23 -14.00 26.30
CA LYS A 762 -11.88 -13.01 27.17
C LYS A 762 -12.07 -11.70 26.41
N VAL A 763 -13.27 -11.15 26.50
CA VAL A 763 -13.65 -9.85 25.94
C VAL A 763 -14.27 -9.00 27.04
N ALA A 764 -13.76 -7.80 27.23
CA ALA A 764 -14.24 -6.81 28.19
C ALA A 764 -14.37 -5.43 27.54
N VAL A 765 -15.14 -4.54 28.17
CA VAL A 765 -15.17 -3.12 27.86
C VAL A 765 -14.46 -2.34 28.97
N THR A 766 -13.70 -1.31 28.61
CA THR A 766 -13.19 -0.29 29.52
C THR A 766 -13.71 1.09 29.14
N SER A 767 -13.82 1.98 30.13
CA SER A 767 -13.98 3.43 29.91
C SER A 767 -12.88 4.19 30.65
N ARG A 768 -12.33 5.24 30.04
CA ARG A 768 -11.23 6.05 30.62
C ARG A 768 -11.44 7.54 30.33
N SER A 769 -11.02 8.39 31.26
CA SER A 769 -10.90 9.83 31.01
C SER A 769 -9.65 10.10 30.18
N VAL A 770 -9.78 10.85 29.08
CA VAL A 770 -8.65 11.33 28.27
C VAL A 770 -8.76 12.83 28.09
N ILE A 771 -7.75 13.57 28.53
CA ILE A 771 -7.68 15.01 28.33
C ILE A 771 -6.82 15.27 27.10
N MET A 772 -7.47 15.69 26.02
CA MET A 772 -6.80 15.97 24.74
C MET A 772 -5.91 17.22 24.87
N PRO A 773 -4.74 17.26 24.20
CA PRO A 773 -3.82 18.37 24.34
C PRO A 773 -4.35 19.66 23.70
N THR A 774 -3.96 20.81 24.25
CA THR A 774 -4.17 22.14 23.64
C THR A 774 -2.98 22.57 22.81
N ASN A 775 -1.75 22.28 23.26
CA ASN A 775 -0.51 22.42 22.52
C ASN A 775 -0.29 21.15 21.67
N MET A 776 -0.09 21.28 20.35
CA MET A 776 0.14 20.14 19.45
C MET A 776 1.42 19.36 19.77
N LYS A 777 2.38 19.95 20.49
CA LYS A 777 3.61 19.28 20.97
C LYS A 777 3.40 18.44 22.24
N ALA A 778 2.22 18.50 22.86
CA ALA A 778 1.89 17.72 24.06
C ALA A 778 1.13 16.43 23.72
N LYS A 779 1.42 15.36 24.46
CA LYS A 779 0.68 14.09 24.39
C LYS A 779 -0.65 14.19 25.17
N PRO A 780 -1.73 13.50 24.75
CA PRO A 780 -2.97 13.39 25.52
C PRO A 780 -2.70 12.80 26.92
N ARG A 781 -3.37 13.33 27.94
CA ARG A 781 -3.27 12.80 29.31
C ARG A 781 -4.34 11.74 29.54
N VAL A 782 -3.92 10.48 29.59
CA VAL A 782 -4.78 9.32 29.79
C VAL A 782 -4.92 9.01 31.28
N GLY A 783 -6.14 9.04 31.80
CA GLY A 783 -6.47 8.57 33.14
C GLY A 783 -6.60 7.05 33.21
N LYS A 784 -6.58 6.49 34.43
CA LYS A 784 -6.78 5.06 34.67
C LYS A 784 -8.09 4.57 34.03
N ALA A 785 -8.05 3.42 33.35
CA ALA A 785 -9.27 2.80 32.89
C ALA A 785 -10.12 2.24 34.04
N LYS A 786 -11.43 2.19 33.80
CA LYS A 786 -12.44 1.52 34.62
C LYS A 786 -13.02 0.37 33.80
N ILE A 787 -13.02 -0.85 34.32
CA ILE A 787 -13.60 -2.02 33.62
C ILE A 787 -15.12 -1.99 33.76
N GLN A 788 -15.82 -2.28 32.66
CA GLN A 788 -17.26 -2.17 32.48
C GLN A 788 -17.87 -3.52 32.10
N THR A 789 -17.72 -4.53 32.97
CA THR A 789 -18.17 -5.92 32.68
C THR A 789 -19.69 -6.04 32.46
N ALA A 790 -20.48 -5.04 32.83
CA ALA A 790 -21.90 -4.96 32.52
C ALA A 790 -22.21 -5.08 31.00
N ALA A 791 -21.30 -4.65 30.12
CA ALA A 791 -21.44 -4.77 28.67
C ALA A 791 -21.19 -6.20 28.14
N THR A 792 -20.55 -7.07 28.92
CA THR A 792 -20.01 -8.37 28.49
C THR A 792 -20.46 -9.57 29.31
N LYS A 793 -20.90 -9.39 30.56
CA LYS A 793 -21.33 -10.45 31.49
C LYS A 793 -22.33 -11.44 30.90
N ASP A 794 -23.37 -10.95 30.20
CA ASP A 794 -24.45 -11.77 29.66
C ASP A 794 -24.00 -12.56 28.41
N LYS A 795 -22.74 -12.37 27.99
CA LYS A 795 -22.06 -13.05 26.87
C LYS A 795 -20.93 -13.97 27.34
N ALA A 796 -20.92 -14.37 28.62
CA ALA A 796 -19.91 -15.28 29.20
C ALA A 796 -19.70 -16.56 28.39
N LYS A 797 -20.77 -17.15 27.85
CA LYS A 797 -20.70 -18.35 27.00
C LYS A 797 -19.88 -18.19 25.71
N SER A 798 -19.65 -16.95 25.25
CA SER A 798 -18.79 -16.62 24.10
C SER A 798 -17.51 -15.88 24.51
N GLY A 799 -17.08 -16.00 25.78
CA GLY A 799 -15.88 -15.35 26.30
C GLY A 799 -16.08 -13.93 26.85
N GLY A 800 -17.31 -13.47 27.05
CA GLY A 800 -17.56 -12.16 27.66
C GLY A 800 -17.20 -12.17 29.16
N ALA A 801 -16.29 -11.30 29.60
CA ALA A 801 -15.91 -11.26 31.00
C ALA A 801 -17.05 -10.73 31.87
N SER A 802 -17.38 -11.46 32.94
CA SER A 802 -18.39 -11.08 33.93
C SER A 802 -17.77 -10.38 35.14
N THR A 803 -16.57 -10.80 35.54
CA THR A 803 -15.81 -10.27 36.67
C THR A 803 -14.43 -9.73 36.27
N LEU A 804 -13.82 -8.93 37.15
CA LEU A 804 -12.41 -8.51 37.05
C LEU A 804 -11.45 -9.71 37.16
N ALA A 805 -11.77 -10.70 38.00
CA ALA A 805 -10.94 -11.88 38.21
C ALA A 805 -10.78 -12.73 36.95
N GLU A 806 -11.84 -12.88 36.14
CA GLU A 806 -11.80 -13.56 34.83
C GLU A 806 -10.83 -12.93 33.83
N LEU A 807 -10.48 -11.65 34.02
CA LEU A 807 -9.54 -10.91 33.16
C LEU A 807 -8.12 -11.00 33.70
N ALA A 808 -7.94 -10.69 35.00
CA ALA A 808 -6.65 -10.75 35.68
C ALA A 808 -6.05 -12.18 35.72
N HIS A 809 -6.90 -13.20 35.70
CA HIS A 809 -6.54 -14.63 35.68
C HIS A 809 -7.07 -15.32 34.42
N THR A 810 -6.87 -14.68 33.26
CA THR A 810 -7.17 -15.32 31.96
C THR A 810 -6.24 -16.52 31.77
N LYS A 811 -6.79 -17.70 31.48
CA LYS A 811 -6.01 -18.94 31.34
C LYS A 811 -5.63 -19.23 29.90
N LEU A 812 -4.53 -19.95 29.70
CA LEU A 812 -4.15 -20.51 28.41
C LEU A 812 -5.18 -21.56 27.95
N LYS A 813 -5.17 -21.92 26.67
CA LYS A 813 -6.09 -22.92 26.07
C LYS A 813 -6.09 -24.26 26.83
N GLY A 814 -4.93 -24.66 27.35
CA GLY A 814 -4.73 -25.88 28.15
C GLY A 814 -5.28 -25.82 29.58
N GLY A 815 -5.78 -24.66 30.03
CA GLY A 815 -6.28 -24.46 31.40
C GLY A 815 -5.20 -24.10 32.43
N ALA A 816 -3.94 -24.01 32.02
CA ALA A 816 -2.85 -23.49 32.84
C ALA A 816 -3.04 -22.00 33.14
N GLU A 817 -2.66 -21.56 34.33
CA GLU A 817 -2.54 -20.14 34.66
C GLU A 817 -1.47 -19.50 33.78
N ALA A 818 -1.75 -18.30 33.29
CA ALA A 818 -0.73 -17.41 32.75
C ALA A 818 -1.06 -15.97 33.16
N HIS A 819 -0.06 -15.26 33.65
CA HIS A 819 -0.17 -13.82 33.75
C HIS A 819 -0.13 -13.24 32.33
N LEU A 820 -0.95 -12.22 32.05
CA LEU A 820 -0.67 -11.38 30.88
C LEU A 820 0.74 -10.79 31.05
N ARG A 821 1.52 -10.78 29.97
CA ARG A 821 2.81 -10.08 29.92
C ARG A 821 2.59 -8.64 30.40
N GLN A 822 3.48 -8.09 31.24
CA GLN A 822 3.29 -6.79 31.93
C GLN A 822 2.83 -5.63 31.02
N ASP A 823 3.18 -5.71 29.75
CA ASP A 823 2.93 -4.72 28.72
C ASP A 823 1.71 -4.99 27.81
N VAL A 824 0.97 -6.08 28.01
CA VAL A 824 -0.25 -6.40 27.24
C VAL A 824 -1.48 -5.96 28.03
N LEU A 825 -2.16 -4.91 27.58
CA LEU A 825 -3.35 -4.35 28.23
C LEU A 825 -3.10 -3.96 29.70
N PRO A 826 -2.07 -3.12 29.99
CA PRO A 826 -1.62 -2.86 31.37
C PRO A 826 -2.69 -2.27 32.29
N ASP A 827 -3.70 -1.58 31.75
CA ASP A 827 -4.86 -1.11 32.51
C ASP A 827 -5.62 -2.26 33.21
N ILE A 828 -5.78 -3.40 32.53
CA ILE A 828 -6.53 -4.55 33.05
C ILE A 828 -5.76 -5.21 34.20
N GLN A 829 -4.43 -5.35 34.04
CA GLN A 829 -3.55 -5.92 35.06
C GLN A 829 -3.45 -5.04 36.31
N ASN A 830 -3.35 -3.72 36.11
CA ASN A 830 -3.20 -2.75 37.20
C ASN A 830 -4.55 -2.28 37.79
N THR A 831 -5.68 -2.83 37.34
CA THR A 831 -6.97 -2.65 38.00
C THR A 831 -6.98 -3.51 39.27
N THR A 832 -6.68 -2.89 40.41
CA THR A 832 -6.78 -3.52 41.73
C THR A 832 -8.18 -4.08 41.97
N VAL A 833 -8.27 -5.21 42.67
CA VAL A 833 -9.55 -5.83 43.08
C VAL A 833 -10.19 -5.00 44.20
N THR A 834 -10.82 -3.88 43.84
CA THR A 834 -11.64 -3.05 44.72
C THR A 834 -12.98 -3.74 44.99
N GLY A 835 -12.92 -4.92 45.61
CA GLY A 835 -14.04 -5.86 45.70
C GLY A 835 -13.79 -7.06 46.62
N GLY A 836 -12.89 -6.94 47.59
CA GLY A 836 -12.65 -7.96 48.60
C GLY A 836 -11.91 -7.36 49.81
N LYS A 837 -12.49 -7.50 51.00
CA LYS A 837 -11.71 -7.42 52.24
C LYS A 837 -11.05 -8.78 52.45
N PHE A 838 -9.77 -8.76 52.82
CA PHE A 838 -9.15 -9.88 53.55
C PHE A 838 -9.70 -9.95 54.98
#